data_AF-A0AA42U6N7-F1
#
_entry.id   AF-A0AA42U6N7-F1
#
_cell.length_a   1.000
_cell.length_b   1.000
_cell.length_c   1.000
_cell.angle_alpha   90.00
_cell.angle_beta   90.00
_cell.angle_gamma   90.00
#
_symmetry.space_group_name_H-M   'P 1'
#
loop_
_entity.id
_entity.type
_entity.pdbx_description
1 polymer ?
#
loop_
_entity_poly.entity_id
_entity_poly.type
_entity_poly.pdbx_seq_one_letter_code
_entity_poly.pdbx_strand_id
1 'polypeptide(L)'
;MKLNLIVRSLALAGLFVSVSPSYAAEAPKDATAATQQANNALFNQLPFSDNTDFTNAHKGFIAPLPQEIIKGEQGNVIWDPQQYAFIKEGDKAPDSVNPSLWRQSQLINISGLFEVTDGVYQIRNLDLSNMTIIEGKEGITVVDPLVSAETAKVGMDLYYKNRGKKPVVAIIYTHSHVDHYGGVRGVVDEADVKSGKVKVYAPSGFMEAAVAENIMAGNVMSRRASYMYGNLLKPDAKGQVGAGLGTTTSAGTVTLIAPTNIIEKDGQKEVIDGLTYDFMLAPGSEAPSEMLWYIEEKKVIESAEDVTHTLHNTYSLRGAKIREPLPWSKYINQAIVRWGDKAEIIMAQHHWPTWGNDNVVKLLKSQRDLYRYINDQTLRMANEGLTRDEIAANFTLPDSLAHTWANRGYYGSVSHDVKATYVLYLGWFDGNPATLDELPPVDAAKKFVEYMGGADAILSKAKTDYDQGNYRWVAQVVSKVVFADPNNQAARNLEADALEQLGYQAESGPWRNFYLTGAQELRNGVVKGPTPNTASPDTVRAMTPEMFFDYLAVHINGQKAGDAKSVFNIDLGSDGGKYKLELENGVLNHTANAEAKDADATLTLNRDTLNKIILKEITLKQAQDSGDVKISGDSTKLDAMLGYMDKFDFWFNIVTP
;
A
#
# COMPACT_ATOMS: atom_id res chain seq x y z
N MET A 1 -3.81 -22.27 58.60
CA MET A 1 -2.62 -23.09 58.28
C MET A 1 -2.57 -23.24 56.77
N LYS A 2 -1.60 -22.77 56.00
CA LYS A 2 -0.31 -22.12 56.26
C LYS A 2 -0.06 -21.13 55.12
N LEU A 3 0.23 -19.88 55.49
CA LEU A 3 1.03 -18.95 54.69
C LEU A 3 2.43 -19.55 54.47
N ASN A 4 3.10 -19.13 53.40
CA ASN A 4 4.50 -19.37 52.99
C ASN A 4 4.68 -20.38 51.86
N LEU A 5 4.55 -19.92 50.60
CA LEU A 5 5.37 -20.38 49.46
C LEU A 5 5.16 -19.55 48.17
N ILE A 6 5.00 -18.23 48.25
CA ILE A 6 5.11 -17.34 47.06
C ILE A 6 5.86 -16.06 47.44
N VAL A 7 7.07 -16.22 47.97
CA VAL A 7 8.08 -15.14 48.09
C VAL A 7 9.46 -15.77 47.87
N ARG A 8 9.70 -16.38 46.70
CA ARG A 8 11.05 -16.83 46.27
C ARG A 8 11.26 -16.90 44.75
N SER A 9 10.48 -16.18 43.95
CA SER A 9 10.77 -16.01 42.50
C SER A 9 10.96 -14.55 42.06
N LEU A 10 10.92 -13.60 43.00
CA LEU A 10 11.30 -12.21 42.81
C LEU A 10 12.75 -12.02 43.26
N ALA A 11 13.70 -12.39 42.39
CA ALA A 11 15.09 -11.91 42.34
C ALA A 11 15.98 -12.95 41.63
N LEU A 12 15.76 -13.18 40.33
CA LEU A 12 16.80 -13.55 39.35
C LEU A 12 16.20 -13.61 37.93
N ALA A 13 15.52 -12.54 37.50
CA ALA A 13 15.36 -12.25 36.07
C ALA A 13 16.23 -11.02 35.77
N GLY A 14 17.52 -11.15 36.06
CA GLY A 14 18.53 -10.20 35.64
C GLY A 14 18.67 -10.31 34.14
N LEU A 15 18.42 -9.19 33.45
CA LEU A 15 18.84 -8.87 32.08
C LEU A 15 19.20 -10.09 31.21
N PHE A 16 18.22 -10.64 30.49
CA PHE A 16 18.53 -11.09 29.14
C PHE A 16 18.74 -9.83 28.31
N VAL A 17 19.98 -9.31 28.33
CA VAL A 17 20.47 -8.53 27.20
C VAL A 17 20.37 -9.49 26.02
N SER A 18 19.41 -9.27 25.12
CA SER A 18 19.51 -9.82 23.78
C SER A 18 20.82 -9.27 23.23
N VAL A 19 21.88 -10.08 23.28
CA VAL A 19 23.12 -9.81 22.57
C VAL A 19 22.76 -10.01 21.10
N SER A 20 22.15 -8.99 20.50
CA SER A 20 22.17 -8.85 19.06
C SER A 20 23.65 -8.86 18.69
N PRO A 21 24.10 -9.78 17.82
CA PRO A 21 25.46 -9.71 17.32
C PRO A 21 25.64 -8.30 16.75
N SER A 22 26.57 -7.54 17.32
CA SER A 22 26.97 -6.25 16.77
C SER A 22 27.77 -6.56 15.50
N TYR A 23 27.07 -6.82 14.40
CA TYR A 23 27.69 -6.95 13.09
C TYR A 23 28.38 -5.63 12.76
N ALA A 24 29.62 -5.69 12.29
CA ALA A 24 30.30 -4.50 11.78
C ALA A 24 29.50 -4.00 10.57
N ALA A 25 28.81 -2.86 10.71
CA ALA A 25 27.93 -2.32 9.69
C ALA A 25 28.73 -2.06 8.40
N GLU A 26 28.42 -2.82 7.34
CA GLU A 26 28.97 -2.56 6.03
C GLU A 26 28.21 -1.40 5.38
N ALA A 27 28.93 -0.35 4.97
CA ALA A 27 28.32 0.81 4.33
C ALA A 27 27.89 0.51 2.89
N PRO A 28 26.91 1.26 2.34
CA PRO A 28 26.54 1.19 0.92
C PRO A 28 27.73 1.38 -0.03
N LYS A 29 27.84 0.52 -1.04
CA LYS A 29 28.90 0.56 -2.06
C LYS A 29 28.59 1.59 -3.13
N ASP A 30 29.60 1.92 -3.94
CA ASP A 30 29.41 2.73 -5.14
C ASP A 30 28.76 1.92 -6.28
N ALA A 31 28.18 2.62 -7.27
CA ALA A 31 27.70 1.97 -8.48
C ALA A 31 28.87 1.36 -9.26
N THR A 32 28.80 0.07 -9.57
CA THR A 32 29.80 -0.61 -10.39
C THR A 32 29.80 -0.09 -11.84
N ALA A 33 30.83 -0.43 -12.61
CA ALA A 33 30.87 -0.13 -14.04
C ALA A 33 29.68 -0.73 -14.81
N ALA A 34 29.23 -1.94 -14.45
CA ALA A 34 28.07 -2.57 -15.08
C ALA A 34 26.76 -1.82 -14.76
N THR A 35 26.57 -1.34 -13.53
CA THR A 35 25.43 -0.51 -13.16
C THR A 35 25.44 0.83 -13.90
N GLN A 36 26.59 1.50 -13.96
CA GLN A 36 26.74 2.74 -14.73
C GLN A 36 26.42 2.51 -16.21
N GLN A 37 26.90 1.42 -16.80
CA GLN A 37 26.61 1.06 -18.19
C GLN A 37 25.12 0.80 -18.43
N ALA A 38 24.45 0.06 -17.54
CA ALA A 38 23.01 -0.20 -17.63
C ALA A 38 22.19 1.10 -17.56
N ASN A 39 22.51 1.97 -16.59
CA ASN A 39 21.85 3.27 -16.44
C ASN A 39 22.08 4.18 -17.65
N ASN A 40 23.31 4.25 -18.17
CA ASN A 40 23.63 5.02 -19.38
C ASN A 40 22.94 4.46 -20.64
N ALA A 41 22.78 3.13 -20.75
CA ALA A 41 22.07 2.53 -21.86
C ALA A 41 20.60 2.96 -21.89
N LEU A 42 19.92 2.98 -20.73
CA LEU A 42 18.54 3.47 -20.64
C LEU A 42 18.45 4.97 -20.92
N PHE A 43 19.40 5.77 -20.41
CA PHE A 43 19.44 7.21 -20.69
C PHE A 43 19.43 7.52 -22.20
N ASN A 44 20.18 6.74 -22.99
CA ASN A 44 20.28 6.93 -24.43
C ASN A 44 19.05 6.43 -25.23
N GLN A 45 18.12 5.70 -24.61
CA GLN A 45 16.93 5.16 -25.25
C GLN A 45 15.68 6.04 -25.04
N LEU A 46 15.64 6.80 -23.93
CA LEU A 46 14.44 7.56 -23.55
C LEU A 46 14.52 9.03 -23.98
N PRO A 47 13.36 9.69 -24.23
CA PRO A 47 13.34 11.05 -24.75
C PRO A 47 13.55 12.11 -23.64
N PHE A 48 14.75 12.16 -23.03
CA PHE A 48 15.10 13.12 -21.95
C PHE A 48 15.04 14.61 -22.37
N SER A 49 14.94 14.90 -23.67
CA SER A 49 14.70 16.25 -24.16
C SER A 49 13.24 16.70 -24.03
N ASP A 50 12.30 15.77 -23.80
CA ASP A 50 10.90 16.07 -23.56
C ASP A 50 10.66 16.52 -22.10
N ASN A 51 10.47 17.83 -21.95
CA ASN A 51 10.20 18.51 -20.69
C ASN A 51 8.72 18.87 -20.48
N THR A 52 7.82 18.22 -21.22
CA THR A 52 6.37 18.48 -21.10
C THR A 52 5.87 18.25 -19.68
N ASP A 53 6.32 17.18 -19.01
CA ASP A 53 5.91 16.87 -17.64
C ASP A 53 6.36 17.95 -16.64
N PHE A 54 7.58 18.48 -16.75
CA PHE A 54 8.04 19.57 -15.88
C PHE A 54 7.17 20.82 -16.06
N THR A 55 6.81 21.14 -17.31
CA THR A 55 5.91 22.26 -17.62
C THR A 55 4.53 22.05 -16.97
N ASN A 56 3.97 20.84 -17.11
CA ASN A 56 2.67 20.50 -16.54
C ASN A 56 2.70 20.44 -15.01
N ALA A 57 3.76 19.93 -14.42
CA ALA A 57 3.93 19.88 -12.97
C ALA A 57 4.02 21.29 -12.37
N HIS A 58 4.70 22.24 -12.99
CA HIS A 58 4.76 23.62 -12.46
C HIS A 58 3.52 24.47 -12.74
N LYS A 59 2.67 24.05 -13.69
CA LYS A 59 1.53 24.84 -14.12
C LYS A 59 0.53 25.06 -12.98
N GLY A 60 0.12 26.32 -12.80
CA GLY A 60 -0.89 26.71 -11.82
C GLY A 60 -0.37 26.84 -10.39
N PHE A 61 0.94 26.81 -10.15
CA PHE A 61 1.49 27.00 -8.79
C PHE A 61 0.98 28.28 -8.11
N ILE A 62 0.49 28.14 -6.88
CA ILE A 62 0.00 29.25 -6.04
C ILE A 62 0.93 29.50 -4.86
N ALA A 63 1.20 28.46 -4.07
CA ALA A 63 1.94 28.58 -2.83
C ALA A 63 2.71 27.30 -2.48
N PRO A 64 3.91 27.41 -1.91
CA PRO A 64 4.66 26.24 -1.45
C PRO A 64 4.03 25.63 -0.21
N LEU A 65 4.36 24.38 0.07
CA LEU A 65 4.05 23.76 1.37
C LEU A 65 4.76 24.50 2.51
N PRO A 66 4.20 24.51 3.74
CA PRO A 66 4.94 24.88 4.94
C PRO A 66 6.24 24.08 5.03
N GLN A 67 7.32 24.71 5.51
CA GLN A 67 8.65 24.08 5.56
C GLN A 67 8.90 23.37 6.89
N GLU A 68 8.03 23.61 7.87
CA GLU A 68 8.08 22.98 9.18
C GLU A 68 7.72 21.51 9.10
N ILE A 69 8.48 20.69 9.84
CA ILE A 69 8.17 19.26 10.02
C ILE A 69 6.83 19.12 10.73
N ILE A 70 5.92 18.35 10.14
CA ILE A 70 4.65 17.96 10.77
C ILE A 70 4.96 16.88 11.79
N LYS A 71 4.55 17.09 13.03
CA LYS A 71 4.76 16.17 14.15
C LYS A 71 3.45 15.73 14.77
N GLY A 72 3.39 14.48 15.21
CA GLY A 72 2.28 13.96 16.00
C GLY A 72 2.33 14.45 17.45
N GLU A 73 1.29 14.13 18.22
CA GLU A 73 1.17 14.52 19.64
C GLU A 73 2.34 14.01 20.49
N GLN A 74 2.92 12.86 20.13
CA GLN A 74 4.06 12.25 20.81
C GLN A 74 5.41 12.77 20.30
N GLY A 75 5.42 13.76 19.39
CA GLY A 75 6.61 14.35 18.80
C GLY A 75 7.27 13.53 17.69
N ASN A 76 6.67 12.39 17.30
CA ASN A 76 7.08 11.61 16.13
C ASN A 76 6.91 12.44 14.85
N VAL A 77 7.84 12.27 13.91
CA VAL A 77 7.75 12.90 12.59
C VAL A 77 6.64 12.22 11.79
N ILE A 78 5.68 13.01 11.31
CA ILE A 78 4.60 12.57 10.43
C ILE A 78 4.96 12.83 8.98
N TRP A 79 5.49 14.02 8.70
CA TRP A 79 5.89 14.45 7.37
C TRP A 79 7.01 15.48 7.46
N ASP A 80 8.08 15.27 6.70
CA ASP A 80 9.15 16.25 6.51
C ASP A 80 9.15 16.73 5.05
N PRO A 81 8.70 17.97 4.78
CA PRO A 81 8.64 18.51 3.41
C PRO A 81 10.04 18.72 2.79
N GLN A 82 11.13 18.63 3.58
CA GLN A 82 12.50 18.79 3.13
C GLN A 82 13.25 17.45 2.99
N GLN A 83 12.58 16.32 3.23
CA GLN A 83 13.17 14.98 3.26
C GLN A 83 14.01 14.65 2.02
N TYR A 84 13.60 15.12 0.84
CA TYR A 84 14.26 14.86 -0.43
C TYR A 84 14.91 16.10 -1.07
N ALA A 85 15.27 17.12 -0.28
CA ALA A 85 15.90 18.36 -0.78
C ALA A 85 17.25 18.15 -1.52
N PHE A 86 17.83 16.95 -1.45
CA PHE A 86 19.01 16.56 -2.23
C PHE A 86 18.68 16.27 -3.70
N ILE A 87 17.40 16.08 -4.05
CA ILE A 87 16.92 15.87 -5.42
C ILE A 87 16.50 17.24 -5.98
N LYS A 88 17.31 17.80 -6.87
CA LYS A 88 17.02 19.10 -7.48
C LYS A 88 16.72 18.95 -8.96
N GLU A 89 15.73 19.71 -9.43
CA GLU A 89 15.39 19.78 -10.84
C GLU A 89 16.60 20.24 -11.67
N GLY A 90 16.84 19.58 -12.80
CA GLY A 90 17.96 19.86 -13.69
C GLY A 90 19.30 19.20 -13.30
N ASP A 91 19.43 18.68 -12.08
CA ASP A 91 20.63 17.94 -11.69
C ASP A 91 20.75 16.62 -12.47
N LYS A 92 22.00 16.28 -12.85
CA LYS A 92 22.31 14.98 -13.43
C LYS A 92 21.99 13.88 -12.40
N ALA A 93 21.38 12.79 -12.86
CA ALA A 93 21.19 11.60 -12.05
C ALA A 93 22.53 11.09 -11.48
N PRO A 94 22.62 10.81 -10.17
CA PRO A 94 23.76 10.09 -9.60
C PRO A 94 23.88 8.70 -10.23
N ASP A 95 25.11 8.19 -10.35
CA ASP A 95 25.36 6.88 -10.97
C ASP A 95 24.69 5.70 -10.22
N SER A 96 24.35 5.90 -8.94
CA SER A 96 23.62 4.96 -8.07
C SER A 96 22.09 5.09 -8.16
N VAL A 97 21.56 5.88 -9.09
CA VAL A 97 20.12 6.02 -9.33
C VAL A 97 19.84 5.87 -10.81
N ASN A 98 18.84 5.06 -11.15
CA ASN A 98 18.37 4.97 -12.53
C ASN A 98 17.95 6.37 -13.04
N PRO A 99 18.42 6.82 -14.22
CA PRO A 99 18.20 8.19 -14.68
C PRO A 99 16.73 8.50 -14.99
N SER A 100 15.95 7.49 -15.39
CA SER A 100 14.52 7.64 -15.61
C SER A 100 13.78 7.82 -14.29
N LEU A 101 14.11 7.01 -13.28
CA LEU A 101 13.58 7.19 -11.93
C LEU A 101 13.99 8.53 -11.32
N TRP A 102 15.22 8.98 -11.53
CA TRP A 102 15.68 10.28 -11.04
C TRP A 102 14.88 11.45 -11.63
N ARG A 103 14.57 11.41 -12.93
CA ARG A 103 13.64 12.37 -13.56
C ARG A 103 12.28 12.35 -12.86
N GLN A 104 11.72 11.16 -12.61
CA GLN A 104 10.45 11.04 -11.91
C GLN A 104 10.53 11.57 -10.47
N SER A 105 11.62 11.27 -9.76
CA SER A 105 11.89 11.75 -8.41
C SER A 105 11.98 13.28 -8.34
N GLN A 106 12.53 13.95 -9.36
CA GLN A 106 12.49 15.40 -9.47
C GLN A 106 11.06 15.90 -9.62
N LEU A 107 10.28 15.28 -10.51
CA LEU A 107 8.90 15.69 -10.79
C LEU A 107 7.95 15.52 -9.60
N ILE A 108 7.99 14.37 -8.92
CA ILE A 108 7.13 14.11 -7.74
C ILE A 108 7.52 14.94 -6.50
N ASN A 109 8.70 15.56 -6.51
CA ASN A 109 9.10 16.52 -5.48
C ASN A 109 8.54 17.93 -5.69
N ILE A 110 7.99 18.24 -6.87
CA ILE A 110 7.32 19.51 -7.15
C ILE A 110 6.04 19.59 -6.29
N SER A 111 6.11 20.40 -5.24
CA SER A 111 5.17 20.40 -4.12
C SER A 111 4.49 21.75 -3.93
N GLY A 112 3.31 21.74 -3.31
CA GLY A 112 2.56 22.97 -3.01
C GLY A 112 1.08 22.88 -3.33
N LEU A 113 0.45 24.05 -3.29
CA LEU A 113 -0.91 24.30 -3.76
C LEU A 113 -0.87 24.76 -5.22
N PHE A 114 -1.64 24.10 -6.08
CA PHE A 114 -1.74 24.37 -7.51
C PHE A 114 -3.20 24.58 -7.91
N GLU A 115 -3.45 25.51 -8.83
CA GLU A 115 -4.68 25.64 -9.59
C GLU A 115 -4.64 24.75 -10.83
N VAL A 116 -5.61 23.84 -10.96
CA VAL A 116 -5.76 22.99 -12.15
C VAL A 116 -6.53 23.75 -13.23
N THR A 117 -7.64 24.36 -12.81
CA THR A 117 -8.49 25.29 -13.56
C THR A 117 -9.24 26.15 -12.54
N ASP A 118 -9.99 27.15 -12.99
CA ASP A 118 -10.78 28.01 -12.11
C ASP A 118 -11.59 27.17 -11.12
N GLY A 119 -11.44 27.44 -9.83
CA GLY A 119 -12.17 26.76 -8.76
C GLY A 119 -11.78 25.29 -8.51
N VAL A 120 -10.73 24.75 -9.13
CA VAL A 120 -10.22 23.39 -8.88
C VAL A 120 -8.74 23.45 -8.50
N TYR A 121 -8.40 22.96 -7.31
CA TYR A 121 -7.07 23.05 -6.75
C TYR A 121 -6.57 21.69 -6.28
N GLN A 122 -5.26 21.48 -6.35
CA GLN A 122 -4.61 20.32 -5.77
C GLN A 122 -3.49 20.73 -4.82
N ILE A 123 -3.43 20.06 -3.68
CA ILE A 123 -2.27 20.07 -2.78
C ILE A 123 -1.48 18.82 -3.08
N ARG A 124 -0.23 18.99 -3.49
CA ARG A 124 0.62 17.89 -3.97
C ARG A 124 1.87 17.73 -3.14
N ASN A 125 2.30 16.48 -2.96
CA ASN A 125 3.48 16.08 -2.20
C ASN A 125 3.46 16.58 -0.73
N LEU A 126 2.27 16.64 -0.13
CA LEU A 126 2.06 16.75 1.32
C LEU A 126 1.78 15.36 1.95
N ASP A 127 1.73 14.33 1.10
CA ASP A 127 1.64 12.91 1.40
C ASP A 127 2.04 12.14 0.13
N LEU A 128 1.80 10.83 0.09
CA LEU A 128 1.94 10.04 -1.15
C LEU A 128 0.99 10.55 -2.25
N SER A 129 -0.28 10.73 -1.89
CA SER A 129 -1.36 11.19 -2.76
C SER A 129 -1.50 12.71 -2.78
N ASN A 130 -2.27 13.18 -3.75
CA ASN A 130 -2.79 14.54 -3.81
C ASN A 130 -4.08 14.64 -3.00
N MET A 131 -4.36 15.83 -2.47
CA MET A 131 -5.70 16.20 -2.00
C MET A 131 -6.28 17.25 -2.93
N THR A 132 -7.46 17.00 -3.48
CA THR A 132 -8.11 17.92 -4.44
C THR A 132 -9.21 18.71 -3.74
N ILE A 133 -9.32 20.01 -4.03
CA ILE A 133 -10.33 20.90 -3.48
C ILE A 133 -11.08 21.58 -4.63
N ILE A 134 -12.39 21.43 -4.64
CA ILE A 134 -13.26 21.95 -5.69
C ILE A 134 -14.22 22.97 -5.08
N GLU A 135 -14.13 24.22 -5.52
CA GLU A 135 -15.02 25.31 -5.14
C GLU A 135 -16.36 25.19 -5.86
N GLY A 136 -17.42 25.03 -5.07
CA GLY A 136 -18.80 25.08 -5.55
C GLY A 136 -19.48 26.41 -5.24
N LYS A 137 -20.82 26.40 -5.22
CA LYS A 137 -21.66 27.57 -5.01
C LYS A 137 -21.61 28.08 -3.57
N GLU A 138 -21.67 27.19 -2.58
CA GLU A 138 -21.81 27.51 -1.16
C GLU A 138 -20.55 27.18 -0.34
N GLY A 139 -19.75 26.21 -0.81
CA GLY A 139 -18.62 25.69 -0.07
C GLY A 139 -17.54 25.07 -0.95
N ILE A 140 -16.93 24.01 -0.41
CA ILE A 140 -15.93 23.20 -1.09
C ILE A 140 -16.23 21.71 -0.97
N THR A 141 -15.91 20.98 -2.03
CA THR A 141 -15.81 19.52 -2.02
C THR A 141 -14.33 19.16 -1.88
N VAL A 142 -14.01 18.29 -0.93
CA VAL A 142 -12.66 17.74 -0.75
C VAL A 142 -12.63 16.33 -1.33
N VAL A 143 -11.64 16.04 -2.16
CA VAL A 143 -11.42 14.70 -2.72
C VAL A 143 -10.13 14.16 -2.13
N ASP A 144 -10.22 12.93 -1.65
CA ASP A 144 -9.09 12.10 -1.22
C ASP A 144 -8.16 12.78 -0.21
N PRO A 145 -8.57 12.83 1.07
CA PRO A 145 -7.88 13.61 2.09
C PRO A 145 -6.62 12.90 2.63
N LEU A 146 -5.71 12.47 1.76
CA LEU A 146 -4.37 11.96 2.11
C LEU A 146 -4.38 10.72 3.04
N VAL A 147 -3.19 10.28 3.51
CA VAL A 147 -3.03 9.15 4.44
C VAL A 147 -3.34 9.53 5.89
N SER A 148 -2.92 10.72 6.32
CA SER A 148 -2.95 11.11 7.74
C SER A 148 -3.78 12.37 7.99
N ALA A 149 -4.49 12.41 9.11
CA ALA A 149 -5.34 13.55 9.47
C ALA A 149 -4.51 14.85 9.61
N GLU A 150 -3.26 14.75 10.06
CA GLU A 150 -2.38 15.88 10.26
C GLU A 150 -1.92 16.51 8.93
N THR A 151 -1.57 15.69 7.94
CA THR A 151 -1.18 16.17 6.59
C THR A 151 -2.39 16.80 5.89
N ALA A 152 -3.56 16.15 5.95
CA ALA A 152 -4.80 16.67 5.38
C ALA A 152 -5.19 18.02 6.01
N LYS A 153 -5.09 18.13 7.34
CA LYS A 153 -5.33 19.40 8.03
C LYS A 153 -4.40 20.52 7.57
N VAL A 154 -3.10 20.25 7.45
CA VAL A 154 -2.12 21.24 6.95
C VAL A 154 -2.44 21.65 5.51
N GLY A 155 -2.89 20.72 4.67
CA GLY A 155 -3.32 21.00 3.32
C GLY A 155 -4.54 21.94 3.28
N MET A 156 -5.55 21.68 4.11
CA MET A 156 -6.72 22.56 4.23
C MET A 156 -6.34 23.95 4.72
N ASP A 157 -5.46 24.05 5.72
CA ASP A 157 -4.98 25.32 6.24
C ASP A 157 -4.20 26.11 5.16
N LEU A 158 -3.40 25.44 4.32
CA LEU A 158 -2.71 26.03 3.17
C LEU A 158 -3.71 26.55 2.13
N TYR A 159 -4.74 25.77 1.79
CA TYR A 159 -5.79 26.21 0.89
C TYR A 159 -6.53 27.45 1.44
N TYR A 160 -7.02 27.40 2.68
CA TYR A 160 -7.76 28.50 3.29
C TYR A 160 -6.96 29.79 3.38
N LYS A 161 -5.65 29.70 3.61
CA LYS A 161 -4.75 30.86 3.62
C LYS A 161 -4.71 31.59 2.27
N ASN A 162 -4.90 30.88 1.15
CA ASN A 162 -4.75 31.42 -0.20
C ASN A 162 -6.08 31.67 -0.92
N ARG A 163 -7.15 30.97 -0.55
CA ARG A 163 -8.47 31.01 -1.22
C ARG A 163 -9.61 31.55 -0.35
N GLY A 164 -9.38 31.71 0.96
CA GLY A 164 -10.38 32.10 1.93
C GLY A 164 -11.15 30.89 2.49
N LYS A 165 -11.71 31.04 3.69
CA LYS A 165 -12.38 29.96 4.41
C LYS A 165 -13.81 29.76 3.91
N LYS A 166 -14.04 28.66 3.20
CA LYS A 166 -15.35 28.14 2.79
C LYS A 166 -15.66 26.85 3.58
N PRO A 167 -16.92 26.56 3.92
CA PRO A 167 -17.26 25.30 4.60
C PRO A 167 -17.04 24.11 3.66
N VAL A 168 -16.57 22.99 4.22
CA VAL A 168 -16.63 21.69 3.54
C VAL A 168 -18.09 21.27 3.52
N VAL A 169 -18.61 20.92 2.33
CA VAL A 169 -20.00 20.47 2.13
C VAL A 169 -20.07 19.05 1.59
N ALA A 170 -18.99 18.57 0.98
CA ALA A 170 -18.87 17.21 0.50
C ALA A 170 -17.43 16.69 0.60
N ILE A 171 -17.32 15.38 0.76
CA ILE A 171 -16.09 14.62 0.62
C ILE A 171 -16.32 13.55 -0.43
N ILE A 172 -15.34 13.29 -1.27
CA ILE A 172 -15.34 12.16 -2.21
C ILE A 172 -14.11 11.30 -1.91
N TYR A 173 -14.31 10.00 -1.76
CA TYR A 173 -13.24 9.00 -1.85
C TYR A 173 -13.28 8.40 -3.25
N THR A 174 -12.23 8.57 -4.05
CA THR A 174 -12.17 7.96 -5.39
C THR A 174 -12.23 6.44 -5.32
N HIS A 175 -11.51 5.85 -4.35
CA HIS A 175 -11.35 4.41 -4.22
C HIS A 175 -10.90 3.99 -2.81
N SER A 176 -10.80 2.68 -2.60
CA SER A 176 -10.67 2.06 -1.27
C SER A 176 -9.25 1.96 -0.68
N HIS A 177 -8.27 2.74 -1.13
CA HIS A 177 -6.93 2.74 -0.54
C HIS A 177 -6.72 3.85 0.51
N VAL A 178 -5.85 3.58 1.48
CA VAL A 178 -5.69 4.39 2.71
C VAL A 178 -5.21 5.82 2.45
N ASP A 179 -4.44 6.04 1.40
CA ASP A 179 -3.98 7.37 0.96
C ASP A 179 -5.09 8.24 0.38
N HIS A 180 -6.31 7.71 0.26
CA HIS A 180 -7.46 8.39 -0.35
C HIS A 180 -8.62 8.61 0.64
N TYR A 181 -8.48 8.16 1.88
CA TYR A 181 -9.47 8.43 2.93
C TYR A 181 -8.84 8.68 4.30
N GLY A 182 -7.58 8.29 4.49
CA GLY A 182 -6.92 8.19 5.79
C GLY A 182 -6.89 9.49 6.57
N GLY A 183 -6.78 10.64 5.92
CA GLY A 183 -6.78 11.93 6.60
C GLY A 183 -8.15 12.61 6.72
N VAL A 184 -9.27 11.91 6.50
CA VAL A 184 -10.61 12.52 6.49
C VAL A 184 -10.95 13.33 7.76
N ARG A 185 -10.54 12.89 8.95
CA ARG A 185 -10.80 13.67 10.18
C ARG A 185 -9.94 14.93 10.30
N GLY A 186 -8.94 15.09 9.44
CA GLY A 186 -8.20 16.33 9.26
C GLY A 186 -8.98 17.41 8.51
N VAL A 187 -10.02 17.01 7.77
CA VAL A 187 -10.80 17.91 6.91
C VAL A 187 -12.22 18.16 7.40
N VAL A 188 -12.83 17.21 8.13
CA VAL A 188 -14.21 17.32 8.64
C VAL A 188 -14.37 16.70 10.03
N ASP A 189 -15.31 17.24 10.81
CA ASP A 189 -15.83 16.58 12.02
C ASP A 189 -16.96 15.60 11.65
N GLU A 190 -16.90 14.38 12.17
CA GLU A 190 -17.94 13.36 11.94
C GLU A 190 -19.32 13.80 12.43
N ALA A 191 -19.40 14.72 13.41
CA ALA A 191 -20.67 15.31 13.83
C ALA A 191 -21.38 16.07 12.69
N ASP A 192 -20.62 16.74 11.82
CA ASP A 192 -21.20 17.44 10.67
C ASP A 192 -21.69 16.46 9.60
N VAL A 193 -21.02 15.31 9.44
CA VAL A 193 -21.48 14.20 8.59
C VAL A 193 -22.79 13.60 9.16
N LYS A 194 -22.82 13.28 10.45
CA LYS A 194 -24.01 12.73 11.13
C LYS A 194 -25.21 13.68 11.09
N SER A 195 -24.96 14.99 11.13
CA SER A 195 -26.02 16.01 11.04
C SER A 195 -26.52 16.24 9.61
N GLY A 196 -25.87 15.66 8.60
CA GLY A 196 -26.21 15.83 7.18
C GLY A 196 -25.68 17.12 6.54
N LYS A 197 -24.84 17.89 7.23
CA LYS A 197 -24.20 19.10 6.67
C LYS A 197 -23.11 18.76 5.65
N VAL A 198 -22.42 17.64 5.86
CA VAL A 198 -21.39 17.14 4.94
C VAL A 198 -21.79 15.76 4.45
N LYS A 199 -21.77 15.57 3.14
CA LYS A 199 -21.96 14.26 2.51
C LYS A 199 -20.61 13.63 2.20
N VAL A 200 -20.51 12.31 2.34
CA VAL A 200 -19.31 11.54 1.99
C VAL A 200 -19.70 10.57 0.87
N TYR A 201 -19.11 10.77 -0.31
CA TYR A 201 -19.36 9.99 -1.51
C TYR A 201 -18.26 8.94 -1.71
N ALA A 202 -18.63 7.73 -2.11
CA ALA A 202 -17.68 6.66 -2.44
C ALA A 202 -18.28 5.69 -3.47
N PRO A 203 -17.44 4.93 -4.20
CA PRO A 203 -17.91 3.86 -5.08
C PRO A 203 -18.57 2.72 -4.30
N SER A 204 -19.49 2.00 -4.95
CA SER A 204 -20.06 0.77 -4.40
C SER A 204 -18.98 -0.24 -4.02
N GLY A 205 -19.10 -0.85 -2.84
CA GLY A 205 -18.13 -1.82 -2.32
C GLY A 205 -16.94 -1.21 -1.58
N PHE A 206 -16.91 0.11 -1.37
CA PHE A 206 -15.79 0.82 -0.75
C PHE A 206 -15.44 0.26 0.64
N MET A 207 -16.44 0.08 1.52
CA MET A 207 -16.21 -0.36 2.89
C MET A 207 -15.68 -1.80 2.94
N GLU A 208 -16.24 -2.68 2.13
CA GLU A 208 -15.80 -4.07 1.98
C GLU A 208 -14.35 -4.13 1.51
N ALA A 209 -14.01 -3.37 0.47
CA ALA A 209 -12.67 -3.36 -0.12
C ALA A 209 -11.63 -2.76 0.84
N ALA A 210 -11.95 -1.62 1.48
CA ALA A 210 -11.06 -0.94 2.41
C ALA A 210 -10.72 -1.84 3.63
N VAL A 211 -11.69 -2.61 4.13
CA VAL A 211 -11.46 -3.56 5.24
C VAL A 211 -10.69 -4.79 4.75
N ALA A 212 -11.10 -5.40 3.64
CA ALA A 212 -10.52 -6.65 3.15
C ALA A 212 -9.00 -6.51 2.88
N GLU A 213 -8.57 -5.40 2.28
CA GLU A 213 -7.15 -5.19 2.00
C GLU A 213 -6.36 -4.81 3.23
N ASN A 214 -6.88 -3.90 4.06
CA ASN A 214 -6.05 -3.28 5.09
C ASN A 214 -6.05 -4.02 6.43
N ILE A 215 -7.00 -4.94 6.65
CA ILE A 215 -7.20 -5.63 7.93
C ILE A 215 -6.85 -7.11 7.87
N MET A 216 -7.45 -7.88 6.96
CA MET A 216 -7.36 -9.35 6.97
C MET A 216 -5.92 -9.86 6.81
N ALA A 217 -5.12 -9.20 5.98
CA ALA A 217 -3.68 -9.45 5.84
C ALA A 217 -2.83 -8.25 6.31
N GLY A 218 -3.40 -7.38 7.16
CA GLY A 218 -2.81 -6.09 7.51
C GLY A 218 -1.39 -6.18 8.07
N ASN A 219 -1.08 -7.17 8.92
CA ASN A 219 0.26 -7.35 9.49
C ASN A 219 1.32 -7.67 8.42
N VAL A 220 1.06 -8.66 7.55
CA VAL A 220 2.01 -9.06 6.51
C VAL A 220 2.14 -7.99 5.42
N MET A 221 1.03 -7.36 5.02
CA MET A 221 1.03 -6.28 4.04
C MET A 221 1.79 -5.06 4.56
N SER A 222 1.57 -4.63 5.81
CA SER A 222 2.25 -3.48 6.39
C SER A 222 3.75 -3.71 6.56
N ARG A 223 4.16 -4.92 7.00
CA ARG A 223 5.59 -5.26 7.07
C ARG A 223 6.24 -5.27 5.69
N ARG A 224 5.59 -5.81 4.66
CA ARG A 224 6.11 -5.75 3.27
C ARG A 224 6.08 -4.33 2.69
N ALA A 225 5.12 -3.50 3.08
CA ALA A 225 5.06 -2.09 2.71
C ALA A 225 6.27 -1.30 3.24
N SER A 226 6.83 -1.69 4.41
CA SER A 226 8.07 -1.08 4.91
C SER A 226 9.25 -1.20 3.94
N TYR A 227 9.31 -2.28 3.15
CA TYR A 227 10.26 -2.44 2.05
C TYR A 227 9.83 -1.62 0.82
N MET A 228 8.57 -1.71 0.42
CA MET A 228 8.03 -1.05 -0.78
C MET A 228 8.25 0.47 -0.78
N TYR A 229 7.97 1.11 0.36
CA TYR A 229 8.09 2.56 0.51
C TYR A 229 9.44 2.99 1.06
N GLY A 230 10.34 2.05 1.37
CA GLY A 230 11.70 2.37 1.82
C GLY A 230 11.76 3.12 3.15
N ASN A 231 10.74 2.99 4.00
CA ASN A 231 10.56 3.80 5.24
C ASN A 231 11.75 3.76 6.20
N LEU A 232 12.61 2.73 6.08
CA LEU A 232 13.79 2.54 6.91
C LEU A 232 15.11 2.93 6.22
N LEU A 233 15.04 3.31 4.94
CA LEU A 233 16.19 3.77 4.17
C LEU A 233 16.43 5.25 4.44
N LYS A 234 17.69 5.63 4.44
CA LYS A 234 18.05 7.05 4.46
C LYS A 234 17.66 7.71 3.13
N PRO A 235 17.09 8.93 3.12
CA PRO A 235 16.84 9.67 1.88
C PRO A 235 18.15 10.28 1.37
N ASP A 236 18.84 9.56 0.49
CA ASP A 236 20.01 10.02 -0.26
C ASP A 236 20.19 9.23 -1.57
N ALA A 237 21.21 9.57 -2.37
CA ALA A 237 21.48 8.97 -3.67
C ALA A 237 21.72 7.44 -3.64
N LYS A 238 22.06 6.87 -2.47
CA LYS A 238 22.26 5.43 -2.28
C LYS A 238 21.13 4.78 -1.48
N GLY A 239 20.17 5.56 -1.00
CA GLY A 239 18.97 5.10 -0.31
C GLY A 239 17.68 5.41 -1.08
N GLN A 240 16.63 5.79 -0.36
CA GLN A 240 15.33 6.07 -0.97
C GLN A 240 15.33 7.39 -1.74
N VAL A 241 14.77 7.37 -2.95
CA VAL A 241 14.62 8.56 -3.82
C VAL A 241 13.15 8.85 -4.19
N GLY A 242 12.21 8.11 -3.60
CA GLY A 242 10.78 8.22 -3.88
C GLY A 242 10.12 6.85 -4.06
N ALA A 243 8.80 6.85 -4.29
CA ALA A 243 8.02 5.66 -4.64
C ALA A 243 7.54 5.68 -6.11
N GLY A 244 7.96 6.67 -6.91
CA GLY A 244 7.58 6.80 -8.32
C GLY A 244 6.20 7.42 -8.54
N LEU A 245 5.19 6.95 -7.82
CA LEU A 245 3.82 7.50 -7.80
C LEU A 245 3.73 8.83 -7.01
N GLY A 246 4.49 8.88 -5.92
CA GLY A 246 4.70 10.02 -5.03
C GLY A 246 5.99 9.82 -4.25
N THR A 247 6.34 10.73 -3.33
CA THR A 247 7.62 10.64 -2.61
C THR A 247 7.64 9.49 -1.60
N THR A 248 6.75 9.51 -0.62
CA THR A 248 6.58 8.47 0.40
C THR A 248 5.22 8.61 1.10
N THR A 249 4.89 7.69 2.00
CA THR A 249 3.67 7.76 2.83
C THR A 249 3.93 8.57 4.10
N SER A 250 3.00 9.42 4.52
CA SER A 250 3.05 10.00 5.85
C SER A 250 2.90 8.95 6.97
N ALA A 251 3.37 9.26 8.17
CA ALA A 251 3.38 8.35 9.32
C ALA A 251 2.55 8.88 10.50
N GLY A 252 1.39 9.48 10.19
CA GLY A 252 0.47 10.08 11.15
C GLY A 252 -0.75 9.22 11.46
N THR A 253 -1.83 9.88 11.84
CA THR A 253 -3.06 9.22 12.29
C THR A 253 -3.95 8.87 11.11
N VAL A 254 -4.08 7.58 10.80
CA VAL A 254 -5.02 7.06 9.81
C VAL A 254 -6.44 7.00 10.41
N THR A 255 -7.39 7.62 9.71
CA THR A 255 -8.79 7.80 10.11
C THR A 255 -9.72 7.35 8.99
N LEU A 256 -10.99 7.12 9.32
CA LEU A 256 -12.02 6.74 8.34
C LEU A 256 -13.40 7.18 8.84
N ILE A 257 -14.18 7.79 7.96
CA ILE A 257 -15.60 8.07 8.15
C ILE A 257 -16.36 7.35 7.04
N ALA A 258 -17.34 6.54 7.42
CA ALA A 258 -18.13 5.75 6.47
C ALA A 258 -18.86 6.66 5.45
N PRO A 259 -18.92 6.27 4.16
CA PRO A 259 -19.66 7.02 3.16
C PRO A 259 -21.16 7.13 3.49
N THR A 260 -21.75 8.30 3.23
CA THR A 260 -23.20 8.53 3.35
C THR A 260 -23.94 8.36 2.02
N ASN A 261 -23.21 8.46 0.91
CA ASN A 261 -23.73 8.43 -0.44
C ASN A 261 -22.88 7.48 -1.28
N ILE A 262 -23.50 6.44 -1.81
CA ILE A 262 -22.83 5.45 -2.65
C ILE A 262 -23.13 5.74 -4.11
N ILE A 263 -22.10 5.73 -4.95
CA ILE A 263 -22.25 5.67 -6.40
C ILE A 263 -22.46 4.20 -6.77
N GLU A 264 -23.69 3.87 -7.17
CA GLU A 264 -24.14 2.47 -7.31
C GLU A 264 -24.04 1.95 -8.75
N LYS A 265 -23.96 2.84 -9.74
CA LYS A 265 -23.96 2.45 -11.15
C LYS A 265 -23.12 3.37 -12.03
N ASP A 266 -22.61 2.79 -13.11
CA ASP A 266 -21.96 3.54 -14.19
C ASP A 266 -22.89 4.63 -14.77
N GLY A 267 -22.33 5.81 -14.99
CA GLY A 267 -23.02 6.98 -15.50
C GLY A 267 -24.00 7.64 -14.55
N GLN A 268 -23.91 7.33 -13.25
CA GLN A 268 -24.65 8.07 -12.22
C GLN A 268 -24.17 9.51 -12.19
N LYS A 269 -25.12 10.44 -12.29
CA LYS A 269 -24.84 11.88 -12.19
C LYS A 269 -25.31 12.41 -10.84
N GLU A 270 -24.46 13.18 -10.19
CA GLU A 270 -24.79 13.92 -8.97
C GLU A 270 -24.51 15.40 -9.16
N VAL A 271 -25.36 16.25 -8.59
CA VAL A 271 -25.07 17.68 -8.48
C VAL A 271 -24.56 17.93 -7.07
N ILE A 272 -23.28 18.27 -6.96
CA ILE A 272 -22.61 18.54 -5.69
C ILE A 272 -22.23 20.02 -5.67
N ASP A 273 -22.86 20.76 -4.77
CA ASP A 273 -22.65 22.20 -4.59
C ASP A 273 -22.70 23.03 -5.90
N GLY A 274 -23.65 22.69 -6.78
CA GLY A 274 -23.90 23.41 -8.03
C GLY A 274 -23.02 22.99 -9.22
N LEU A 275 -22.20 21.96 -9.08
CA LEU A 275 -21.43 21.35 -10.18
C LEU A 275 -21.96 19.95 -10.50
N THR A 276 -21.98 19.59 -11.77
CA THR A 276 -22.51 18.31 -12.26
C THR A 276 -21.36 17.31 -12.42
N TYR A 277 -21.35 16.29 -11.56
CA TYR A 277 -20.40 15.18 -11.60
C TYR A 277 -21.03 14.01 -12.34
N ASP A 278 -20.39 13.57 -13.42
CA ASP A 278 -20.74 12.34 -14.15
C ASP A 278 -19.78 11.23 -13.75
N PHE A 279 -20.22 10.29 -12.92
CA PHE A 279 -19.38 9.22 -12.39
C PHE A 279 -19.36 7.98 -13.31
N MET A 280 -18.22 7.29 -13.33
CA MET A 280 -18.00 6.01 -13.99
C MET A 280 -17.35 5.04 -13.00
N LEU A 281 -18.02 3.93 -12.70
CA LEU A 281 -17.45 2.89 -11.83
C LEU A 281 -16.38 2.08 -12.59
N ALA A 282 -15.25 1.83 -11.94
CA ALA A 282 -14.13 1.05 -12.46
C ALA A 282 -13.69 -0.05 -11.46
N PRO A 283 -14.57 -0.96 -11.02
CA PRO A 283 -14.20 -1.96 -10.02
C PRO A 283 -13.15 -2.94 -10.56
N GLY A 284 -12.10 -3.18 -9.76
CA GLY A 284 -11.06 -4.16 -10.08
C GLY A 284 -9.96 -3.67 -11.02
N SER A 285 -9.94 -2.36 -11.35
CA SER A 285 -8.80 -1.70 -11.98
C SER A 285 -7.69 -1.45 -10.96
N GLU A 286 -7.38 -0.21 -10.56
CA GLU A 286 -6.35 0.04 -9.54
C GLU A 286 -6.77 -0.51 -8.16
N ALA A 287 -8.04 -0.32 -7.79
CA ALA A 287 -8.62 -0.85 -6.57
C ALA A 287 -9.85 -1.76 -6.81
N PRO A 288 -10.26 -2.60 -5.83
CA PRO A 288 -11.47 -3.40 -5.96
C PRO A 288 -12.74 -2.56 -6.07
N SER A 289 -12.75 -1.36 -5.45
CA SER A 289 -13.83 -0.40 -5.50
C SER A 289 -13.25 0.97 -5.85
N GLU A 290 -13.56 1.44 -7.06
CA GLU A 290 -12.99 2.66 -7.65
C GLU A 290 -14.00 3.31 -8.60
N MET A 291 -13.91 4.63 -8.72
CA MET A 291 -14.68 5.41 -9.68
C MET A 291 -13.89 6.61 -10.20
N LEU A 292 -14.11 6.91 -11.47
CA LEU A 292 -13.66 8.13 -12.14
C LEU A 292 -14.85 9.08 -12.29
N TRP A 293 -14.61 10.36 -12.56
CA TRP A 293 -15.69 11.27 -12.90
C TRP A 293 -15.29 12.42 -13.80
N TYR A 294 -16.30 13.07 -14.36
CA TYR A 294 -16.16 14.27 -15.16
C TYR A 294 -17.03 15.40 -14.61
N ILE A 295 -16.45 16.59 -14.47
CA ILE A 295 -17.19 17.80 -14.08
C ILE A 295 -17.56 18.57 -15.35
N GLU A 296 -18.85 18.62 -15.67
CA GLU A 296 -19.32 19.16 -16.96
C GLU A 296 -18.97 20.64 -17.14
N GLU A 297 -19.18 21.46 -16.11
CA GLU A 297 -18.98 22.89 -16.14
C GLU A 297 -17.49 23.27 -16.21
N LYS A 298 -16.61 22.39 -15.72
CA LYS A 298 -15.16 22.59 -15.69
C LYS A 298 -14.42 21.92 -16.85
N LYS A 299 -15.07 20.96 -17.53
CA LYS A 299 -14.48 20.09 -18.57
C LYS A 299 -13.24 19.33 -18.11
N VAL A 300 -13.26 18.87 -16.86
CA VAL A 300 -12.17 18.15 -16.21
C VAL A 300 -12.59 16.70 -16.00
N ILE A 301 -11.76 15.76 -16.47
CA ILE A 301 -11.79 14.37 -16.01
C ILE A 301 -10.94 14.28 -14.74
N GLU A 302 -11.50 13.69 -13.69
CA GLU A 302 -10.78 13.11 -12.58
C GLU A 302 -10.67 11.60 -12.85
N SER A 303 -9.45 11.10 -12.96
CA SER A 303 -9.17 9.71 -13.37
C SER A 303 -8.73 8.80 -12.23
N ALA A 304 -9.10 9.14 -11.00
CA ALA A 304 -8.77 8.47 -9.76
C ALA A 304 -7.28 8.11 -9.70
N GLU A 305 -6.97 6.81 -9.76
CA GLU A 305 -5.61 6.30 -9.90
C GLU A 305 -5.40 5.44 -11.16
N ASP A 306 -6.46 5.26 -11.95
CA ASP A 306 -6.49 4.49 -13.19
C ASP A 306 -5.61 5.09 -14.32
N VAL A 307 -5.43 6.41 -14.35
CA VAL A 307 -4.62 7.11 -15.36
C VAL A 307 -3.73 8.14 -14.67
N THR A 308 -2.49 7.75 -14.45
CA THR A 308 -1.46 8.58 -13.83
C THR A 308 -0.22 8.69 -14.74
N HIS A 309 0.83 9.39 -14.30
CA HIS A 309 2.09 9.54 -15.02
C HIS A 309 3.10 8.39 -14.74
N THR A 310 2.60 7.15 -14.61
CA THR A 310 3.39 5.92 -14.51
C THR A 310 2.58 4.72 -15.02
N LEU A 311 3.26 3.64 -15.42
CA LEU A 311 2.66 2.31 -15.34
C LEU A 311 2.39 2.00 -13.86
N HIS A 312 1.14 1.67 -13.55
CA HIS A 312 0.72 1.30 -12.20
C HIS A 312 0.79 -0.21 -11.98
N ASN A 313 0.68 -0.66 -10.74
CA ASN A 313 0.69 -2.06 -10.34
C ASN A 313 -0.63 -2.75 -10.72
N THR A 314 -0.57 -3.78 -11.55
CA THR A 314 -1.63 -4.81 -11.58
C THR A 314 -1.45 -5.81 -10.42
N TYR A 315 -0.30 -5.76 -9.74
CA TYR A 315 -0.07 -6.41 -8.46
C TYR A 315 0.90 -5.61 -7.59
N SER A 316 0.42 -5.08 -6.47
CA SER A 316 1.30 -4.37 -5.54
C SER A 316 2.22 -5.34 -4.78
N LEU A 317 3.53 -5.06 -4.78
CA LEU A 317 4.53 -5.89 -4.11
C LEU A 317 4.38 -5.93 -2.58
N ARG A 318 3.65 -4.98 -1.96
CA ARG A 318 3.26 -5.07 -0.53
C ARG A 318 2.38 -6.30 -0.26
N GLY A 319 1.75 -6.84 -1.29
CA GLY A 319 0.77 -7.92 -1.21
C GLY A 319 -0.63 -7.33 -1.33
N ALA A 320 -1.36 -7.78 -2.35
CA ALA A 320 -2.77 -7.45 -2.59
C ALA A 320 -3.37 -8.54 -3.48
N LYS A 321 -4.70 -8.54 -3.65
CA LYS A 321 -5.32 -9.31 -4.73
C LYS A 321 -4.85 -8.76 -6.07
N ILE A 322 -4.51 -9.64 -7.00
CA ILE A 322 -4.14 -9.25 -8.37
C ILE A 322 -5.31 -8.50 -9.02
N ARG A 323 -4.99 -7.39 -9.67
CA ARG A 323 -5.90 -6.53 -10.43
C ARG A 323 -6.04 -7.01 -11.87
N GLU A 324 -7.05 -6.50 -12.56
CA GLU A 324 -7.43 -7.01 -13.86
C GLU A 324 -7.07 -6.00 -14.97
N PRO A 325 -5.93 -6.18 -15.68
CA PRO A 325 -5.49 -5.22 -16.71
C PRO A 325 -6.46 -5.09 -17.89
N LEU A 326 -7.24 -6.14 -18.19
CA LEU A 326 -8.23 -6.10 -19.26
C LEU A 326 -9.44 -5.20 -18.93
N PRO A 327 -10.16 -5.40 -17.80
CA PRO A 327 -11.12 -4.43 -17.28
C PRO A 327 -10.55 -3.02 -17.18
N TRP A 328 -9.37 -2.84 -16.59
CA TRP A 328 -8.73 -1.52 -16.47
C TRP A 328 -8.60 -0.81 -17.83
N SER A 329 -8.03 -1.49 -18.83
CA SER A 329 -7.96 -0.97 -20.20
C SER A 329 -9.35 -0.60 -20.75
N LYS A 330 -10.37 -1.43 -20.52
CA LYS A 330 -11.73 -1.17 -20.99
C LYS A 330 -12.35 0.05 -20.31
N TYR A 331 -12.12 0.28 -19.01
CA TYR A 331 -12.60 1.47 -18.30
C TYR A 331 -11.95 2.74 -18.85
N ILE A 332 -10.63 2.74 -19.09
CA ILE A 332 -9.96 3.88 -19.76
C ILE A 332 -10.55 4.11 -21.15
N ASN A 333 -10.85 3.04 -21.90
CA ASN A 333 -11.52 3.18 -23.19
C ASN A 333 -12.95 3.76 -23.07
N GLN A 334 -13.69 3.39 -22.04
CA GLN A 334 -15.02 3.95 -21.77
C GLN A 334 -14.92 5.44 -21.43
N ALA A 335 -13.95 5.87 -20.63
CA ALA A 335 -13.69 7.29 -20.36
C ALA A 335 -13.40 8.08 -21.66
N ILE A 336 -12.61 7.53 -22.59
CA ILE A 336 -12.38 8.14 -23.91
C ILE A 336 -13.70 8.32 -24.67
N VAL A 337 -14.54 7.28 -24.73
CA VAL A 337 -15.82 7.33 -25.46
C VAL A 337 -16.79 8.30 -24.80
N ARG A 338 -16.80 8.38 -23.47
CA ARG A 338 -17.78 9.14 -22.70
C ARG A 338 -17.45 10.64 -22.64
N TRP A 339 -16.17 10.97 -22.47
CA TRP A 339 -15.71 12.32 -22.16
C TRP A 339 -14.63 12.84 -23.12
N GLY A 340 -14.03 11.99 -23.94
CA GLY A 340 -12.86 12.34 -24.75
C GLY A 340 -13.10 13.40 -25.83
N ASP A 341 -14.34 13.66 -26.24
CA ASP A 341 -14.71 14.73 -27.18
C ASP A 341 -14.96 16.09 -26.48
N LYS A 342 -15.02 16.11 -25.15
CA LYS A 342 -15.41 17.27 -24.34
C LYS A 342 -14.33 17.73 -23.37
N ALA A 343 -13.56 16.78 -22.83
CA ALA A 343 -12.59 17.05 -21.77
C ALA A 343 -11.43 17.91 -22.28
N GLU A 344 -11.12 18.97 -21.55
CA GLU A 344 -9.98 19.85 -21.82
C GLU A 344 -8.81 19.57 -20.87
N ILE A 345 -9.09 18.91 -19.74
CA ILE A 345 -8.13 18.62 -18.69
C ILE A 345 -8.39 17.21 -18.15
N ILE A 346 -7.33 16.48 -17.84
CA ILE A 346 -7.38 15.28 -17.01
C ILE A 346 -6.46 15.49 -15.81
N MET A 347 -6.96 15.17 -14.62
CA MET A 347 -6.22 15.15 -13.36
C MET A 347 -6.46 13.81 -12.66
N ALA A 348 -5.58 13.47 -11.73
CA ALA A 348 -5.64 12.25 -10.94
C ALA A 348 -5.28 12.56 -9.47
N GLN A 349 -5.44 11.58 -8.58
CA GLN A 349 -5.11 11.72 -7.17
C GLN A 349 -3.64 11.45 -6.85
N HIS A 350 -2.80 11.31 -7.89
CA HIS A 350 -1.34 11.35 -7.82
C HIS A 350 -0.80 12.12 -9.02
N HIS A 351 0.45 12.56 -8.95
CA HIS A 351 1.14 13.34 -10.00
C HIS A 351 0.47 14.69 -10.35
N TRP A 352 0.65 15.17 -11.58
CA TRP A 352 0.18 16.46 -12.10
C TRP A 352 -0.86 16.29 -13.21
N PRO A 353 -1.68 17.33 -13.50
CA PRO A 353 -2.66 17.26 -14.59
C PRO A 353 -2.03 17.30 -16.00
N THR A 354 -2.85 16.98 -17.00
CA THR A 354 -2.57 17.17 -18.43
C THR A 354 -3.65 18.05 -19.06
N TRP A 355 -3.25 19.05 -19.87
CA TRP A 355 -4.14 20.03 -20.48
C TRP A 355 -4.17 19.94 -22.01
N GLY A 356 -5.31 20.31 -22.60
CA GLY A 356 -5.60 20.30 -24.02
C GLY A 356 -6.21 18.96 -24.44
N ASN A 357 -7.36 19.01 -25.12
CA ASN A 357 -8.14 17.81 -25.48
C ASN A 357 -7.30 16.74 -26.20
N ASP A 358 -6.49 17.13 -27.19
CA ASP A 358 -5.62 16.20 -27.92
C ASP A 358 -4.63 15.48 -27.00
N ASN A 359 -4.05 16.18 -26.02
CA ASN A 359 -3.11 15.60 -25.05
C ASN A 359 -3.83 14.69 -24.06
N VAL A 360 -5.02 15.07 -23.59
CA VAL A 360 -5.88 14.26 -22.73
C VAL A 360 -6.20 12.93 -23.42
N VAL A 361 -6.70 12.98 -24.66
CA VAL A 361 -7.04 11.78 -25.43
C VAL A 361 -5.81 10.95 -25.75
N LYS A 362 -4.65 11.58 -26.03
CA LYS A 362 -3.38 10.87 -26.24
C LYS A 362 -2.94 10.10 -25.00
N LEU A 363 -2.98 10.73 -23.82
CA LEU A 363 -2.63 10.08 -22.54
C LEU A 363 -3.56 8.89 -22.26
N LEU A 364 -4.87 9.09 -22.36
CA LEU A 364 -5.87 8.03 -22.17
C LEU A 364 -5.63 6.85 -23.12
N LYS A 365 -5.43 7.10 -24.42
CA LYS A 365 -5.17 6.03 -25.40
C LYS A 365 -3.88 5.28 -25.09
N SER A 366 -2.82 6.00 -24.71
CA SER A 366 -1.53 5.42 -24.34
C SER A 366 -1.67 4.45 -23.16
N GLN A 367 -2.32 4.88 -22.08
CA GLN A 367 -2.54 4.04 -20.89
C GLN A 367 -3.50 2.87 -21.18
N ARG A 368 -4.61 3.11 -21.89
CA ARG A 368 -5.52 2.05 -22.37
C ARG A 368 -4.75 0.93 -23.09
N ASP A 369 -3.90 1.32 -24.05
CA ASP A 369 -3.18 0.39 -24.90
C ASP A 369 -2.08 -0.34 -24.12
N LEU A 370 -1.45 0.33 -23.13
CA LEU A 370 -0.47 -0.27 -22.22
C LEU A 370 -1.06 -1.45 -21.44
N TYR A 371 -2.16 -1.24 -20.70
CA TYR A 371 -2.80 -2.30 -19.92
C TYR A 371 -3.37 -3.40 -20.82
N ARG A 372 -3.93 -3.06 -21.99
CA ARG A 372 -4.37 -4.07 -22.97
C ARG A 372 -3.20 -4.94 -23.43
N TYR A 373 -2.06 -4.32 -23.73
CA TYR A 373 -0.89 -5.02 -24.23
C TYR A 373 -0.31 -5.96 -23.18
N ILE A 374 -0.20 -5.51 -21.91
CA ILE A 374 0.19 -6.36 -20.77
C ILE A 374 -0.73 -7.58 -20.68
N ASN A 375 -2.04 -7.38 -20.73
CA ASN A 375 -3.00 -8.49 -20.69
C ASN A 375 -2.82 -9.47 -21.86
N ASP A 376 -2.94 -8.95 -23.09
CA ASP A 376 -3.06 -9.77 -24.29
C ASP A 376 -1.78 -10.49 -24.65
N GLN A 377 -0.64 -9.81 -24.55
CA GLN A 377 0.63 -10.42 -24.92
C GLN A 377 1.09 -11.43 -23.87
N THR A 378 0.75 -11.22 -22.60
CA THR A 378 0.97 -12.25 -21.57
C THR A 378 0.17 -13.50 -21.91
N LEU A 379 -1.13 -13.36 -22.20
CA LEU A 379 -1.97 -14.50 -22.58
C LEU A 379 -1.54 -15.16 -23.90
N ARG A 380 -1.12 -14.38 -24.90
CA ARG A 380 -0.60 -14.94 -26.16
C ARG A 380 0.62 -15.82 -25.88
N MET A 381 1.59 -15.31 -25.12
CA MET A 381 2.82 -16.04 -24.80
C MET A 381 2.57 -17.23 -23.88
N ALA A 382 1.62 -17.13 -22.95
CA ALA A 382 1.18 -18.28 -22.13
C ALA A 382 0.55 -19.38 -22.99
N ASN A 383 -0.28 -19.02 -23.98
CA ASN A 383 -0.84 -19.97 -24.95
C ASN A 383 0.23 -20.58 -25.88
N GLU A 384 1.41 -19.96 -26.02
CA GLU A 384 2.58 -20.52 -26.69
C GLU A 384 3.38 -21.49 -25.79
N GLY A 385 2.95 -21.66 -24.53
CA GLY A 385 3.55 -22.58 -23.57
C GLY A 385 4.63 -21.95 -22.68
N LEU A 386 4.83 -20.63 -22.75
CA LEU A 386 5.77 -19.95 -21.86
C LEU A 386 5.19 -19.85 -20.45
N THR A 387 6.03 -20.08 -19.46
CA THR A 387 5.72 -19.94 -18.03
C THR A 387 5.81 -18.48 -17.58
N ARG A 388 5.27 -18.20 -16.39
CA ARG A 388 5.26 -16.87 -15.74
C ARG A 388 6.59 -16.10 -15.88
N ASP A 389 7.70 -16.73 -15.53
CA ASP A 389 9.02 -16.08 -15.49
C ASP A 389 9.63 -15.94 -16.90
N GLU A 390 9.36 -16.89 -17.81
CA GLU A 390 9.79 -16.82 -19.21
C GLU A 390 9.08 -15.70 -19.95
N ILE A 391 7.77 -15.54 -19.75
CA ILE A 391 7.02 -14.43 -20.36
C ILE A 391 7.61 -13.10 -19.91
N ALA A 392 7.77 -12.89 -18.60
CA ALA A 392 8.31 -11.65 -18.07
C ALA A 392 9.74 -11.34 -18.54
N ALA A 393 10.55 -12.36 -18.84
CA ALA A 393 11.89 -12.18 -19.38
C ALA A 393 11.92 -11.84 -20.88
N ASN A 394 10.90 -12.25 -21.64
CA ASN A 394 10.81 -12.05 -23.10
C ASN A 394 9.82 -10.92 -23.49
N PHE A 395 9.08 -10.37 -22.54
CA PHE A 395 8.07 -9.35 -22.78
C PHE A 395 8.70 -8.02 -23.17
N THR A 396 8.33 -7.48 -24.33
CA THR A 396 8.82 -6.20 -24.83
C THR A 396 7.64 -5.29 -25.20
N LEU A 397 7.63 -4.08 -24.66
CA LEU A 397 6.68 -3.05 -25.08
C LEU A 397 7.08 -2.48 -26.45
N PRO A 398 6.13 -2.17 -27.34
CA PRO A 398 6.43 -1.45 -28.58
C PRO A 398 6.90 -0.03 -28.25
N ASP A 399 7.76 0.54 -29.10
CA ASP A 399 8.33 1.89 -28.93
C ASP A 399 7.28 2.98 -28.68
N SER A 400 6.10 2.86 -29.32
CA SER A 400 4.98 3.79 -29.13
C SER A 400 4.48 3.86 -27.68
N LEU A 401 4.61 2.76 -26.93
CA LEU A 401 4.29 2.70 -25.50
C LEU A 401 5.54 2.92 -24.65
N ALA A 402 6.68 2.34 -25.01
CA ALA A 402 7.90 2.39 -24.23
C ALA A 402 8.53 3.80 -24.14
N HIS A 403 8.37 4.64 -25.17
CA HIS A 403 8.94 6.00 -25.20
C HIS A 403 7.98 7.08 -24.68
N THR A 404 6.86 6.70 -24.05
CA THR A 404 5.95 7.64 -23.37
C THR A 404 6.26 7.66 -21.88
N TRP A 405 6.61 8.82 -21.32
CA TRP A 405 6.99 8.97 -19.90
C TRP A 405 5.92 8.44 -18.94
N ALA A 406 4.65 8.74 -19.20
CA ALA A 406 3.54 8.25 -18.39
C ALA A 406 3.39 6.72 -18.38
N ASN A 407 4.01 5.99 -19.31
CA ASN A 407 3.93 4.52 -19.37
C ASN A 407 5.14 3.83 -18.73
N ARG A 408 6.13 4.58 -18.23
CA ARG A 408 7.33 4.00 -17.60
C ARG A 408 6.97 3.36 -16.27
N GLY A 409 7.65 2.28 -15.91
CA GLY A 409 7.42 1.54 -14.67
C GLY A 409 8.04 2.19 -13.45
N TYR A 410 7.53 3.34 -13.02
CA TYR A 410 8.02 4.03 -11.81
C TYR A 410 7.39 3.48 -10.53
N TYR A 411 6.15 3.03 -10.59
CA TYR A 411 5.45 2.38 -9.50
C TYR A 411 5.27 0.88 -9.80
N GLY A 412 4.40 0.57 -10.76
CA GLY A 412 4.32 -0.73 -11.41
C GLY A 412 5.58 -1.06 -12.20
N SER A 413 5.66 -2.29 -12.70
CA SER A 413 6.71 -2.67 -13.64
C SER A 413 6.20 -3.75 -14.56
N VAL A 414 6.52 -3.61 -15.85
CA VAL A 414 6.14 -4.60 -16.88
C VAL A 414 6.46 -6.02 -16.43
N SER A 415 7.61 -6.22 -15.78
CA SER A 415 8.02 -7.53 -15.30
C SER A 415 7.04 -8.11 -14.29
N HIS A 416 6.69 -7.41 -13.21
CA HIS A 416 5.80 -8.02 -12.20
C HIS A 416 4.32 -7.98 -12.61
N ASP A 417 3.90 -7.01 -13.43
CA ASP A 417 2.52 -6.94 -13.92
C ASP A 417 2.20 -8.06 -14.91
N VAL A 418 3.17 -8.46 -15.75
CA VAL A 418 3.07 -9.63 -16.63
C VAL A 418 3.02 -10.92 -15.81
N LYS A 419 3.87 -11.05 -14.78
CA LYS A 419 3.82 -12.22 -13.89
C LYS A 419 2.49 -12.32 -13.17
N ALA A 420 1.96 -11.19 -12.69
CA ALA A 420 0.66 -11.12 -12.04
C ALA A 420 -0.46 -11.49 -13.00
N THR A 421 -0.42 -10.99 -14.24
CA THR A 421 -1.38 -11.35 -15.28
C THR A 421 -1.37 -12.85 -15.56
N TYR A 422 -0.20 -13.50 -15.63
CA TYR A 422 -0.14 -14.96 -15.75
C TYR A 422 -0.84 -15.64 -14.57
N VAL A 423 -0.54 -15.23 -13.33
CA VAL A 423 -1.11 -15.83 -12.12
C VAL A 423 -2.62 -15.59 -12.03
N LEU A 424 -3.12 -14.44 -12.50
CA LEU A 424 -4.55 -14.14 -12.58
C LEU A 424 -5.31 -15.21 -13.37
N TYR A 425 -4.74 -15.70 -14.47
CA TYR A 425 -5.41 -16.65 -15.35
C TYR A 425 -5.08 -18.13 -15.06
N LEU A 426 -3.85 -18.42 -14.64
CA LEU A 426 -3.33 -19.80 -14.56
C LEU A 426 -2.92 -20.22 -13.15
N GLY A 427 -2.98 -19.31 -12.17
CA GLY A 427 -2.56 -19.57 -10.80
C GLY A 427 -1.03 -19.55 -10.63
N TRP A 428 -0.57 -20.00 -9.46
CA TRP A 428 0.85 -19.96 -9.09
C TRP A 428 1.70 -21.02 -9.78
N PHE A 429 1.09 -22.14 -10.19
CA PHE A 429 1.76 -23.32 -10.74
C PHE A 429 2.15 -23.11 -12.20
N ASP A 430 3.38 -23.46 -12.55
CA ASP A 430 3.92 -23.26 -13.90
C ASP A 430 3.61 -24.40 -14.89
N GLY A 431 2.97 -25.48 -14.42
CA GLY A 431 2.64 -26.65 -15.23
C GLY A 431 3.69 -27.77 -15.17
N ASN A 432 4.90 -27.51 -14.65
CA ASN A 432 5.94 -28.51 -14.49
C ASN A 432 5.80 -29.22 -13.13
N PRO A 433 5.52 -30.54 -13.07
CA PRO A 433 5.31 -31.24 -11.80
C PRO A 433 6.52 -31.20 -10.85
N ALA A 434 7.72 -30.85 -11.32
CA ALA A 434 8.88 -30.65 -10.47
C ALA A 434 8.75 -29.47 -9.49
N THR A 435 7.84 -28.52 -9.75
CA THR A 435 7.59 -27.32 -8.93
C THR A 435 6.28 -27.42 -8.13
N LEU A 436 5.57 -28.55 -8.19
CA LEU A 436 4.24 -28.70 -7.59
C LEU A 436 4.27 -28.81 -6.05
N ASP A 437 5.28 -29.50 -5.52
CA ASP A 437 5.45 -29.75 -4.07
C ASP A 437 6.93 -29.54 -3.72
N GLU A 438 7.41 -28.31 -3.92
CA GLU A 438 8.80 -27.94 -3.63
C GLU A 438 9.09 -28.05 -2.13
N LEU A 439 10.32 -28.47 -1.80
CA LEU A 439 10.80 -28.38 -0.42
C LEU A 439 10.72 -26.92 0.08
N PRO A 440 10.38 -26.69 1.35
CA PRO A 440 10.43 -25.36 1.95
C PRO A 440 11.80 -24.70 1.75
N PRO A 441 11.88 -23.35 1.65
CA PRO A 441 13.10 -22.65 1.24
C PRO A 441 14.36 -23.03 2.02
N VAL A 442 14.28 -23.23 3.34
CA VAL A 442 15.41 -23.61 4.19
C VAL A 442 15.92 -25.03 3.89
N ASP A 443 15.01 -25.98 3.71
CA ASP A 443 15.38 -27.38 3.45
C ASP A 443 15.93 -27.56 2.04
N ALA A 444 15.32 -26.89 1.05
CA ALA A 444 15.82 -26.81 -0.31
C ALA A 444 17.21 -26.15 -0.37
N ALA A 445 17.41 -25.05 0.36
CA ALA A 445 18.67 -24.30 0.41
C ALA A 445 19.83 -25.17 0.92
N LYS A 446 19.64 -25.93 2.01
CA LYS A 446 20.67 -26.84 2.54
C LYS A 446 21.12 -27.87 1.50
N LYS A 447 20.17 -28.46 0.76
CA LYS A 447 20.48 -29.42 -0.32
C LYS A 447 21.17 -28.77 -1.51
N PHE A 448 20.74 -27.58 -1.89
CA PHE A 448 21.37 -26.82 -2.96
C PHE A 448 22.84 -26.51 -2.65
N VAL A 449 23.13 -26.06 -1.42
CA VAL A 449 24.50 -25.77 -0.97
C VAL A 449 25.37 -27.04 -0.93
N GLU A 450 24.82 -28.15 -0.43
CA GLU A 450 25.49 -29.46 -0.44
C GLU A 450 25.89 -29.86 -1.89
N TYR A 451 24.96 -29.76 -2.84
CA TYR A 451 25.16 -30.21 -4.22
C TYR A 451 26.10 -29.32 -5.03
N MET A 452 26.18 -28.02 -4.70
CA MET A 452 27.09 -27.08 -5.37
C MET A 452 28.52 -27.08 -4.80
N GLY A 453 28.82 -27.92 -3.81
CA GLY A 453 30.16 -28.08 -3.23
C GLY A 453 30.42 -27.22 -1.99
N GLY A 454 29.36 -26.79 -1.29
CA GLY A 454 29.45 -26.01 -0.06
C GLY A 454 29.40 -24.48 -0.26
N ALA A 455 29.23 -23.75 0.84
CA ALA A 455 29.06 -22.30 0.85
C ALA A 455 30.24 -21.57 0.19
N ASP A 456 31.48 -21.91 0.55
CA ASP A 456 32.68 -21.24 0.01
C ASP A 456 32.80 -21.40 -1.52
N ALA A 457 32.43 -22.57 -2.05
CA ALA A 457 32.44 -22.83 -3.48
C ALA A 457 31.40 -21.97 -4.23
N ILE A 458 30.20 -21.81 -3.66
CA ILE A 458 29.17 -20.93 -4.20
C ILE A 458 29.65 -19.48 -4.15
N LEU A 459 30.14 -19.00 -3.00
CA LEU A 459 30.54 -17.60 -2.84
C LEU A 459 31.70 -17.22 -3.78
N SER A 460 32.66 -18.11 -3.99
CA SER A 460 33.75 -17.88 -4.95
C SER A 460 33.26 -17.71 -6.39
N LYS A 461 32.34 -18.57 -6.84
CA LYS A 461 31.71 -18.48 -8.18
C LYS A 461 30.82 -17.25 -8.30
N ALA A 462 29.97 -17.02 -7.29
CA ALA A 462 29.06 -15.88 -7.24
C ALA A 462 29.82 -14.55 -7.23
N LYS A 463 31.01 -14.48 -6.61
CA LYS A 463 31.87 -13.30 -6.69
C LYS A 463 32.37 -13.04 -8.12
N THR A 464 32.70 -14.08 -8.86
CA THR A 464 33.07 -13.97 -10.29
C THR A 464 31.90 -13.42 -11.10
N ASP A 465 30.69 -13.95 -10.88
CA ASP A 465 29.46 -13.44 -11.51
C ASP A 465 29.16 -11.98 -11.13
N TYR A 466 29.38 -11.61 -9.87
CA TYR A 466 29.22 -10.25 -9.38
C TYR A 466 30.15 -9.28 -10.12
N ASP A 467 31.41 -9.65 -10.28
CA ASP A 467 32.42 -8.84 -10.98
C ASP A 467 32.11 -8.67 -12.47
N GLN A 468 31.35 -9.60 -13.06
CA GLN A 468 30.84 -9.54 -14.43
C GLN A 468 29.52 -8.77 -14.56
N GLY A 469 28.90 -8.36 -13.45
CA GLY A 469 27.63 -7.64 -13.46
C GLY A 469 26.38 -8.52 -13.47
N ASN A 470 26.50 -9.83 -13.20
CA ASN A 470 25.40 -10.80 -13.23
C ASN A 470 24.53 -10.76 -11.94
N TYR A 471 24.16 -9.57 -11.47
CA TYR A 471 23.60 -9.35 -10.13
C TYR A 471 22.31 -10.14 -9.83
N ARG A 472 21.43 -10.30 -10.82
CA ARG A 472 20.20 -11.11 -10.68
C ARG A 472 20.50 -12.55 -10.29
N TRP A 473 21.51 -13.14 -10.91
CA TRP A 473 21.94 -14.51 -10.63
C TRP A 473 22.67 -14.61 -9.29
N VAL A 474 23.54 -13.65 -8.99
CA VAL A 474 24.24 -13.57 -7.69
C VAL A 474 23.24 -13.53 -6.54
N ALA A 475 22.22 -12.66 -6.61
CA ALA A 475 21.18 -12.59 -5.59
C ALA A 475 20.44 -13.93 -5.44
N GLN A 476 20.04 -14.56 -6.56
CA GLN A 476 19.32 -15.83 -6.54
C GLN A 476 20.14 -16.98 -5.92
N VAL A 477 21.42 -17.10 -6.29
CA VAL A 477 22.27 -18.22 -5.86
C VAL A 477 22.80 -18.03 -4.44
N VAL A 478 23.17 -16.80 -4.05
CA VAL A 478 23.71 -16.52 -2.70
C VAL A 478 22.61 -16.56 -1.65
N SER A 479 21.36 -16.21 -2.00
CA SER A 479 20.20 -16.39 -1.11
C SER A 479 20.06 -17.83 -0.59
N LYS A 480 20.44 -18.84 -1.40
CA LYS A 480 20.46 -20.25 -0.94
C LYS A 480 21.49 -20.48 0.16
N VAL A 481 22.63 -19.79 0.14
CA VAL A 481 23.61 -19.86 1.23
C VAL A 481 23.06 -19.19 2.49
N VAL A 482 22.44 -18.02 2.35
CA VAL A 482 21.84 -17.28 3.49
C VAL A 482 20.70 -18.06 4.14
N PHE A 483 19.82 -18.71 3.35
CA PHE A 483 18.73 -19.53 3.90
C PHE A 483 19.23 -20.86 4.50
N ALA A 484 20.38 -21.39 4.05
CA ALA A 484 20.99 -22.58 4.64
C ALA A 484 21.74 -22.27 5.94
N ASP A 485 22.42 -21.11 6.00
CA ASP A 485 23.18 -20.60 7.14
C ASP A 485 22.97 -19.08 7.30
N PRO A 486 21.95 -18.64 8.08
CA PRO A 486 21.62 -17.23 8.25
C PRO A 486 22.68 -16.42 9.00
N ASN A 487 23.68 -17.08 9.60
CA ASN A 487 24.80 -16.44 10.29
C ASN A 487 26.03 -16.27 9.37
N ASN A 488 25.99 -16.76 8.13
CA ASN A 488 27.08 -16.59 7.18
C ASN A 488 27.17 -15.14 6.69
N GLN A 489 27.98 -14.33 7.38
CA GLN A 489 28.10 -12.90 7.08
C GLN A 489 28.65 -12.63 5.67
N ALA A 490 29.55 -13.47 5.16
CA ALA A 490 30.10 -13.30 3.82
C ALA A 490 29.01 -13.47 2.74
N ALA A 491 28.11 -14.45 2.92
CA ALA A 491 26.97 -14.64 2.05
C ALA A 491 25.99 -13.46 2.14
N ARG A 492 25.63 -13.04 3.36
CA ARG A 492 24.74 -11.88 3.57
C ARG A 492 25.27 -10.62 2.92
N ASN A 493 26.57 -10.35 3.05
CA ASN A 493 27.20 -9.16 2.48
C ASN A 493 27.26 -9.24 0.95
N LEU A 494 27.60 -10.38 0.36
CA LEU A 494 27.63 -10.54 -1.10
C LEU A 494 26.22 -10.45 -1.72
N GLU A 495 25.22 -11.03 -1.07
CA GLU A 495 23.82 -10.87 -1.50
C GLU A 495 23.37 -9.41 -1.36
N ALA A 496 23.69 -8.75 -0.25
CA ALA A 496 23.38 -7.33 -0.05
C ALA A 496 24.01 -6.43 -1.12
N ASP A 497 25.28 -6.67 -1.45
CA ASP A 497 25.97 -5.93 -2.51
C ASP A 497 25.31 -6.17 -3.88
N ALA A 498 24.81 -7.38 -4.16
CA ALA A 498 24.11 -7.69 -5.42
C ALA A 498 22.72 -7.04 -5.48
N LEU A 499 21.93 -7.14 -4.41
CA LEU A 499 20.64 -6.45 -4.30
C LEU A 499 20.82 -4.94 -4.42
N GLU A 500 21.86 -4.37 -3.80
CA GLU A 500 22.15 -2.94 -3.88
C GLU A 500 22.40 -2.46 -5.32
N GLN A 501 23.19 -3.20 -6.11
CA GLN A 501 23.39 -2.87 -7.53
C GLN A 501 22.10 -3.01 -8.34
N LEU A 502 21.25 -4.00 -8.05
CA LEU A 502 19.92 -4.11 -8.66
C LEU A 502 19.03 -2.91 -8.29
N GLY A 503 19.09 -2.45 -7.04
CA GLY A 503 18.38 -1.25 -6.59
C GLY A 503 18.87 0.04 -7.25
N TYR A 504 20.17 0.13 -7.56
CA TYR A 504 20.74 1.25 -8.31
C TYR A 504 20.33 1.26 -9.80
N GLN A 505 20.01 0.09 -10.37
CA GLN A 505 19.54 -0.04 -11.75
C GLN A 505 18.01 0.06 -11.89
N ALA A 506 17.25 -0.15 -10.81
CA ALA A 506 15.80 -0.21 -10.85
C ALA A 506 15.16 1.13 -11.28
N GLU A 507 14.32 1.08 -12.30
CA GLU A 507 13.46 2.21 -12.73
C GLU A 507 12.23 2.37 -11.84
N SER A 508 11.72 1.28 -11.24
CA SER A 508 10.61 1.31 -10.29
C SER A 508 11.11 1.70 -8.89
N GLY A 509 10.49 2.73 -8.30
CA GLY A 509 10.72 3.15 -6.92
C GLY A 509 10.50 2.00 -5.93
N PRO A 510 9.36 1.28 -5.98
CA PRO A 510 9.15 0.07 -5.20
C PRO A 510 10.27 -0.96 -5.33
N TRP A 511 10.73 -1.28 -6.55
CA TRP A 511 11.81 -2.25 -6.75
C TRP A 511 13.10 -1.78 -6.10
N ARG A 512 13.48 -0.52 -6.32
CA ARG A 512 14.65 0.09 -5.68
C ARG A 512 14.56 -0.06 -4.15
N ASN A 513 13.44 0.32 -3.57
CA ASN A 513 13.26 0.31 -2.13
C ASN A 513 13.27 -1.12 -1.56
N PHE A 514 12.64 -2.10 -2.24
CA PHE A 514 12.72 -3.51 -1.86
C PHE A 514 14.16 -4.02 -1.85
N TYR A 515 14.91 -3.75 -2.92
CA TYR A 515 16.30 -4.17 -3.05
C TYR A 515 17.20 -3.56 -1.97
N LEU A 516 17.12 -2.24 -1.78
CA LEU A 516 17.97 -1.53 -0.82
C LEU A 516 17.61 -1.86 0.63
N THR A 517 16.32 -2.04 0.94
CA THR A 517 15.89 -2.46 2.28
C THR A 517 16.33 -3.90 2.56
N GLY A 518 16.25 -4.79 1.57
CA GLY A 518 16.79 -6.14 1.67
C GLY A 518 18.30 -6.15 1.94
N ALA A 519 19.07 -5.32 1.22
CA ALA A 519 20.50 -5.15 1.46
C ALA A 519 20.79 -4.60 2.87
N GLN A 520 20.01 -3.62 3.34
CA GLN A 520 20.14 -3.05 4.68
C GLN A 520 19.89 -4.09 5.78
N GLU A 521 18.84 -4.91 5.66
CA GLU A 521 18.53 -5.95 6.64
C GLU A 521 19.49 -7.14 6.58
N LEU A 522 20.03 -7.49 5.40
CA LEU A 522 21.10 -8.48 5.30
C LEU A 522 22.37 -8.00 6.04
N ARG A 523 22.76 -6.73 5.89
CA ARG A 523 23.95 -6.17 6.55
C ARG A 523 23.78 -5.97 8.05
N ASN A 524 22.60 -5.53 8.50
CA ASN A 524 22.41 -5.01 9.86
C ASN A 524 21.39 -5.78 10.71
N GLY A 525 20.66 -6.73 10.13
CA GLY A 525 19.46 -7.33 10.73
C GLY A 525 18.24 -6.43 10.60
N VAL A 526 17.09 -6.92 11.10
CA VAL A 526 15.81 -6.19 11.04
C VAL A 526 15.89 -4.92 11.91
N VAL A 527 15.73 -3.77 11.28
CA VAL A 527 15.67 -2.46 11.96
C VAL A 527 14.22 -2.13 12.28
N LYS A 528 13.93 -1.86 13.56
CA LYS A 528 12.58 -1.45 13.99
C LYS A 528 12.46 0.06 13.90
N GLY A 529 11.44 0.56 13.21
CA GLY A 529 11.18 2.00 13.05
C GLY A 529 9.69 2.32 12.97
N PRO A 530 9.32 3.61 12.86
CA PRO A 530 7.93 4.01 12.63
C PRO A 530 7.45 3.52 11.25
N THR A 531 6.30 2.87 11.22
CA THR A 531 5.60 2.49 9.99
C THR A 531 4.10 2.72 10.19
N PRO A 532 3.37 3.21 9.18
CA PRO A 532 1.92 3.36 9.29
C PRO A 532 1.29 1.99 9.56
N ASN A 533 0.33 1.97 10.50
CA ASN A 533 -0.47 0.78 10.80
C ASN A 533 -1.87 1.00 10.23
N THR A 534 -2.20 0.23 9.20
CA THR A 534 -3.47 0.33 8.48
C THR A 534 -4.67 -0.15 9.31
N ALA A 535 -4.43 -0.97 10.33
CA ALA A 535 -5.43 -1.42 11.29
C ALA A 535 -5.65 -0.38 12.41
N SER A 536 -6.14 0.81 12.03
CA SER A 536 -6.39 1.92 12.96
C SER A 536 -7.71 1.77 13.73
N PRO A 537 -7.89 2.50 14.85
CA PRO A 537 -9.15 2.55 15.57
C PRO A 537 -10.39 2.82 14.74
N ASP A 538 -10.30 3.77 13.79
CA ASP A 538 -11.42 4.08 12.92
C ASP A 538 -11.70 2.97 11.91
N THR A 539 -10.66 2.34 11.34
CA THR A 539 -10.87 1.19 10.44
C THR A 539 -11.59 0.06 11.17
N VAL A 540 -11.23 -0.20 12.44
CA VAL A 540 -11.92 -1.20 13.27
C VAL A 540 -13.37 -0.80 13.57
N ARG A 541 -13.61 0.47 13.92
CA ARG A 541 -14.96 0.99 14.16
C ARG A 541 -15.86 0.88 12.94
N ALA A 542 -15.29 1.07 11.75
CA ALA A 542 -16.03 1.09 10.50
C ALA A 542 -16.37 -0.31 9.95
N MET A 543 -15.78 -1.39 10.50
CA MET A 543 -16.15 -2.77 10.14
C MET A 543 -17.58 -3.09 10.56
N THR A 544 -18.29 -3.84 9.71
CA THR A 544 -19.51 -4.52 10.14
C THR A 544 -19.17 -5.60 11.18
N PRO A 545 -20.13 -6.03 12.03
CA PRO A 545 -19.87 -7.12 12.96
C PRO A 545 -19.39 -8.41 12.28
N GLU A 546 -19.92 -8.77 11.11
CA GLU A 546 -19.51 -9.93 10.32
C GLU A 546 -18.03 -9.86 9.93
N MET A 547 -17.59 -8.73 9.34
CA MET A 547 -16.19 -8.51 9.00
C MET A 547 -15.28 -8.60 10.22
N PHE A 548 -15.74 -8.06 11.36
CA PHE A 548 -15.00 -8.15 12.61
C PHE A 548 -14.86 -9.60 13.10
N PHE A 549 -15.91 -10.41 13.01
CA PHE A 549 -15.84 -11.82 13.41
C PHE A 549 -14.98 -12.66 12.46
N ASP A 550 -14.98 -12.37 11.17
CA ASP A 550 -14.03 -12.98 10.22
C ASP A 550 -12.58 -12.62 10.57
N TYR A 551 -12.32 -11.35 10.87
CA TYR A 551 -11.01 -10.92 11.34
C TYR A 551 -10.61 -11.62 12.65
N LEU A 552 -11.54 -11.73 13.60
CA LEU A 552 -11.30 -12.45 14.86
C LEU A 552 -10.97 -13.93 14.62
N ALA A 553 -11.61 -14.56 13.64
CA ALA A 553 -11.34 -15.95 13.27
C ALA A 553 -9.93 -16.17 12.72
N VAL A 554 -9.36 -15.19 12.00
CA VAL A 554 -7.95 -15.23 11.51
C VAL A 554 -6.96 -15.34 12.68
N HIS A 555 -7.31 -14.82 13.85
CA HIS A 555 -6.46 -14.90 15.03
C HIS A 555 -6.51 -16.26 15.74
N ILE A 556 -7.47 -17.14 15.45
CA ILE A 556 -7.59 -18.43 16.12
C ILE A 556 -6.45 -19.36 15.71
N ASN A 557 -5.64 -19.80 16.67
CA ASN A 557 -4.69 -20.87 16.46
C ASN A 557 -5.43 -22.21 16.41
N GLY A 558 -5.73 -22.69 15.21
CA GLY A 558 -6.50 -23.91 15.00
C GLY A 558 -5.87 -25.16 15.60
N GLN A 559 -4.55 -25.24 15.73
CA GLN A 559 -3.87 -26.36 16.39
C GLN A 559 -4.14 -26.37 17.91
N LYS A 560 -4.09 -25.20 18.56
CA LYS A 560 -4.42 -25.07 20.00
C LYS A 560 -5.91 -25.28 20.26
N ALA A 561 -6.76 -24.84 19.33
CA ALA A 561 -8.21 -24.91 19.43
C ALA A 561 -8.82 -26.19 18.82
N GLY A 562 -8.02 -27.16 18.38
CA GLY A 562 -8.48 -28.32 17.59
C GLY A 562 -9.58 -29.14 18.28
N ASP A 563 -9.42 -29.38 19.59
CA ASP A 563 -10.38 -30.11 20.43
C ASP A 563 -11.38 -29.19 21.14
N ALA A 564 -11.28 -27.88 20.94
CA ALA A 564 -12.16 -26.93 21.59
C ALA A 564 -13.56 -27.00 20.96
N LYS A 565 -14.59 -27.05 21.82
CA LYS A 565 -15.99 -26.90 21.43
C LYS A 565 -16.67 -25.88 22.31
N SER A 566 -17.15 -24.79 21.72
CA SER A 566 -17.86 -23.72 22.41
C SER A 566 -18.82 -22.99 21.50
N VAL A 567 -19.98 -22.63 22.03
CA VAL A 567 -21.00 -21.84 21.33
C VAL A 567 -21.29 -20.59 22.14
N PHE A 568 -21.21 -19.43 21.51
CA PHE A 568 -21.46 -18.14 22.14
C PHE A 568 -22.61 -17.40 21.44
N ASN A 569 -23.48 -16.76 22.21
CA ASN A 569 -24.40 -15.76 21.68
C ASN A 569 -23.81 -14.38 21.94
N ILE A 570 -23.77 -13.52 20.92
CA ILE A 570 -23.38 -12.12 21.01
C ILE A 570 -24.58 -11.27 20.65
N ASP A 571 -25.05 -10.47 21.59
CA ASP A 571 -26.12 -9.48 21.38
C ASP A 571 -25.47 -8.09 21.42
N LEU A 572 -25.40 -7.44 20.24
CA LEU A 572 -24.81 -6.13 20.05
C LEU A 572 -25.82 -4.97 20.23
N GLY A 573 -27.01 -5.26 20.77
CA GLY A 573 -28.10 -4.31 20.96
C GLY A 573 -28.89 -4.03 19.68
N SER A 574 -29.81 -3.06 19.75
CA SER A 574 -30.74 -2.73 18.66
C SER A 574 -30.05 -2.38 17.34
N ASP A 575 -28.88 -1.76 17.44
CA ASP A 575 -28.18 -1.18 16.29
C ASP A 575 -27.09 -2.13 15.76
N GLY A 576 -26.69 -3.11 16.56
CA GLY A 576 -25.61 -4.04 16.23
C GLY A 576 -26.08 -5.44 15.85
N GLY A 577 -27.31 -5.85 16.21
CA GLY A 577 -27.83 -7.17 15.87
C GLY A 577 -27.35 -8.31 16.78
N LYS A 578 -27.76 -9.53 16.45
CA LYS A 578 -27.46 -10.74 17.23
C LYS A 578 -26.70 -11.76 16.41
N TYR A 579 -25.73 -12.41 17.04
CA TYR A 579 -24.84 -13.36 16.39
C TYR A 579 -24.64 -14.60 17.24
N LYS A 580 -24.53 -15.74 16.55
CA LYS A 580 -24.04 -16.98 17.12
C LYS A 580 -22.60 -17.18 16.67
N LEU A 581 -21.67 -17.40 17.60
CA LEU A 581 -20.30 -17.82 17.31
C LEU A 581 -20.10 -19.29 17.69
N GLU A 582 -19.43 -20.06 16.84
CA GLU A 582 -19.18 -21.48 17.04
C GLU A 582 -17.70 -21.79 16.86
N LEU A 583 -17.02 -22.10 17.96
CA LEU A 583 -15.65 -22.61 17.96
C LEU A 583 -15.70 -24.14 17.96
N GLU A 584 -15.32 -24.77 16.85
CA GLU A 584 -15.25 -26.22 16.71
C GLU A 584 -14.22 -26.59 15.64
N ASN A 585 -13.50 -27.71 15.81
CA ASN A 585 -12.48 -28.19 14.86
C ASN A 585 -11.38 -27.14 14.55
N GLY A 586 -11.00 -26.32 15.53
CA GLY A 586 -9.98 -25.28 15.36
C GLY A 586 -10.41 -24.07 14.53
N VAL A 587 -11.71 -23.92 14.20
CA VAL A 587 -12.23 -22.76 13.47
C VAL A 587 -13.31 -22.04 14.27
N LEU A 588 -13.42 -20.72 14.06
CA LEU A 588 -14.46 -19.88 14.66
C LEU A 588 -15.44 -19.44 13.56
N ASN A 589 -16.63 -19.99 13.57
CA ASN A 589 -17.71 -19.60 12.67
C ASN A 589 -18.57 -18.52 13.32
N HIS A 590 -19.23 -17.70 12.50
CA HIS A 590 -20.24 -16.76 12.96
C HIS A 590 -21.52 -16.92 12.13
N THR A 591 -22.68 -16.63 12.73
CA THR A 591 -23.98 -16.60 12.03
C THR A 591 -24.78 -15.40 12.50
N ALA A 592 -25.06 -14.48 11.58
CA ALA A 592 -25.89 -13.31 11.84
C ALA A 592 -27.36 -13.72 12.07
N ASN A 593 -28.07 -12.92 12.87
CA ASN A 593 -29.49 -13.10 13.20
C ASN A 593 -29.82 -14.48 13.79
N ALA A 594 -28.88 -15.06 14.51
CA ALA A 594 -29.01 -16.37 15.13
C ALA A 594 -28.59 -16.35 16.60
N GLU A 595 -29.27 -17.15 17.41
CA GLU A 595 -28.93 -17.44 18.80
C GLU A 595 -29.05 -18.94 19.03
N ALA A 596 -28.05 -19.53 19.68
CA ALA A 596 -28.11 -20.90 20.17
C ALA A 596 -28.91 -20.95 21.47
N LYS A 597 -29.81 -21.94 21.59
CA LYS A 597 -30.59 -22.18 22.82
C LYS A 597 -29.70 -22.62 23.98
N ASP A 598 -28.71 -23.45 23.66
CA ASP A 598 -27.76 -24.04 24.61
C ASP A 598 -26.36 -23.45 24.42
N ALA A 599 -26.27 -22.12 24.31
CA ALA A 599 -24.97 -21.44 24.25
C ALA A 599 -24.21 -21.60 25.58
N ASP A 600 -22.91 -21.85 25.51
CA ASP A 600 -22.03 -21.90 26.69
C ASP A 600 -22.03 -20.56 27.41
N ALA A 601 -21.94 -19.45 26.66
CA ALA A 601 -22.09 -18.11 27.21
C ALA A 601 -22.82 -17.16 26.25
N THR A 602 -23.44 -16.13 26.83
CA THR A 602 -24.07 -15.03 26.10
C THR A 602 -23.44 -13.71 26.55
N LEU A 603 -22.97 -12.92 25.59
CA LEU A 603 -22.41 -11.60 25.79
C LEU A 603 -23.39 -10.56 25.24
N THR A 604 -23.85 -9.66 26.10
CA THR A 604 -24.69 -8.52 25.70
C THR A 604 -23.91 -7.23 25.93
N LEU A 605 -23.70 -6.45 24.88
CA LEU A 605 -22.98 -5.18 24.86
C LEU A 605 -23.43 -4.36 23.65
N ASN A 606 -23.15 -3.07 23.57
CA ASN A 606 -23.36 -2.34 22.32
C ASN A 606 -22.09 -2.35 21.46
N ARG A 607 -22.21 -1.97 20.18
CA ARG A 607 -21.09 -1.92 19.24
C ARG A 607 -19.96 -1.00 19.72
N ASP A 608 -20.28 0.12 20.35
CA ASP A 608 -19.27 1.07 20.86
C ASP A 608 -18.41 0.46 21.97
N THR A 609 -19.03 -0.26 22.91
CA THR A 609 -18.32 -0.98 23.97
C THR A 609 -17.43 -2.08 23.38
N LEU A 610 -17.92 -2.84 22.39
CA LEU A 610 -17.10 -3.82 21.69
C LEU A 610 -15.86 -3.16 21.05
N ASN A 611 -16.05 -2.04 20.36
CA ASN A 611 -14.97 -1.27 19.74
C ASN A 611 -13.92 -0.84 20.79
N LYS A 612 -14.35 -0.25 21.92
CA LYS A 612 -13.42 0.15 23.00
C LYS A 612 -12.61 -1.02 23.56
N ILE A 613 -13.20 -2.22 23.64
CA ILE A 613 -12.51 -3.43 24.09
C ILE A 613 -11.46 -3.87 23.07
N ILE A 614 -11.82 -3.93 21.78
CA ILE A 614 -10.90 -4.33 20.69
C ILE A 614 -9.71 -3.39 20.63
N LEU A 615 -9.97 -2.09 20.77
CA LEU A 615 -8.96 -1.03 20.75
C LEU A 615 -8.15 -0.93 22.05
N LYS A 616 -8.48 -1.78 23.03
CA LYS A 616 -7.85 -1.82 24.36
C LYS A 616 -7.94 -0.49 25.11
N GLU A 617 -8.91 0.34 24.78
CA GLU A 617 -9.26 1.55 25.55
C GLU A 617 -9.83 1.14 26.91
N ILE A 618 -10.59 0.05 26.94
CA ILE A 618 -11.05 -0.65 28.15
C ILE A 618 -10.81 -2.14 28.01
N THR A 619 -10.72 -2.86 29.12
CA THR A 619 -10.71 -4.32 29.15
C THR A 619 -12.13 -4.87 29.21
N LEU A 620 -12.33 -6.13 28.77
CA LEU A 620 -13.61 -6.82 28.94
C LEU A 620 -14.06 -6.81 30.41
N LYS A 621 -13.11 -6.96 31.35
CA LYS A 621 -13.38 -6.92 32.79
C LYS A 621 -13.87 -5.55 33.26
N GLN A 622 -13.23 -4.46 32.83
CA GLN A 622 -13.69 -3.09 33.14
C GLN A 622 -15.08 -2.81 32.55
N ALA A 623 -15.35 -3.32 31.35
CA ALA A 623 -16.65 -3.17 30.71
C ALA A 623 -17.74 -3.99 31.43
N GLN A 624 -17.40 -5.15 32.00
CA GLN A 624 -18.30 -5.89 32.89
C GLN A 624 -18.55 -5.16 34.22
N ASP A 625 -17.49 -4.66 34.86
CA ASP A 625 -17.58 -4.02 36.19
C ASP A 625 -18.36 -2.70 36.14
N SER A 626 -18.35 -2.01 34.99
CA SER A 626 -19.14 -0.80 34.73
C SER A 626 -20.58 -1.09 34.30
N GLY A 627 -20.92 -2.35 33.99
CA GLY A 627 -22.24 -2.75 33.49
C GLY A 627 -22.44 -2.56 31.98
N ASP A 628 -21.42 -2.10 31.25
CA ASP A 628 -21.46 -1.92 29.80
C ASP A 628 -21.45 -3.26 29.02
N VAL A 629 -21.00 -4.34 29.67
CA VAL A 629 -21.05 -5.72 29.18
C VAL A 629 -21.73 -6.61 30.22
N LYS A 630 -22.74 -7.36 29.79
CA LYS A 630 -23.33 -8.44 30.58
C LYS A 630 -22.91 -9.78 29.99
N ILE A 631 -22.31 -10.64 30.82
CA ILE A 631 -22.02 -12.03 30.44
C ILE A 631 -22.85 -12.96 31.31
N SER A 632 -23.58 -13.87 30.68
CA SER A 632 -24.28 -14.98 31.34
C SER A 632 -23.82 -16.32 30.80
N GLY A 633 -23.90 -17.38 31.61
CA GLY A 633 -23.36 -18.70 31.26
C GLY A 633 -21.93 -18.90 31.77
N ASP A 634 -21.17 -19.76 31.10
CA ASP A 634 -19.81 -20.13 31.45
C ASP A 634 -18.78 -19.16 30.84
N SER A 635 -18.36 -18.16 31.63
CA SER A 635 -17.33 -17.20 31.19
C SER A 635 -15.97 -17.84 30.95
N THR A 636 -15.69 -19.02 31.52
CA THR A 636 -14.40 -19.69 31.33
C THR A 636 -14.20 -20.19 29.90
N LYS A 637 -15.30 -20.50 29.20
CA LYS A 637 -15.30 -20.85 27.77
C LYS A 637 -14.89 -19.67 26.90
N LEU A 638 -15.38 -18.47 27.24
CA LEU A 638 -15.00 -17.25 26.54
C LEU A 638 -13.51 -16.93 26.75
N ASP A 639 -13.03 -17.03 28.00
CA ASP A 639 -11.60 -16.83 28.31
C ASP A 639 -10.73 -17.85 27.58
N ALA A 640 -11.17 -19.10 27.47
CA ALA A 640 -10.48 -20.14 26.69
C ALA A 640 -10.41 -19.79 25.21
N MET A 641 -11.52 -19.35 24.59
CA MET A 641 -11.53 -18.88 23.20
C MET A 641 -10.52 -17.75 22.97
N LEU A 642 -10.51 -16.75 23.85
CA LEU A 642 -9.54 -15.65 23.79
C LEU A 642 -8.09 -16.14 23.98
N GLY A 643 -7.89 -17.18 24.80
CA GLY A 643 -6.60 -17.83 25.01
C GLY A 643 -6.07 -18.61 23.80
N TYR A 644 -6.91 -18.98 22.84
CA TYR A 644 -6.49 -19.61 21.59
C TYR A 644 -6.05 -18.62 20.51
N MET A 645 -6.21 -17.31 20.74
CA MET A 645 -5.88 -16.30 19.74
C MET A 645 -4.37 -15.99 19.73
N ASP A 646 -3.77 -16.05 18.54
CA ASP A 646 -2.40 -15.63 18.32
C ASP A 646 -2.30 -14.10 18.16
N LYS A 647 -1.11 -13.60 18.45
CA LYS A 647 -0.68 -12.23 18.13
C LYS A 647 0.38 -12.33 17.06
N PHE A 648 0.33 -11.43 16.09
CA PHE A 648 1.30 -11.39 15.01
C PHE A 648 2.37 -10.36 15.31
N ASP A 649 3.63 -10.78 15.32
CA ASP A 649 4.76 -9.87 15.39
C ASP A 649 4.91 -9.13 14.05
N PHE A 650 5.05 -7.81 14.09
CA PHE A 650 5.19 -6.99 12.88
C PHE A 650 6.54 -7.22 12.19
N TRP A 651 7.61 -7.25 12.96
CA TRP A 651 9.00 -7.29 12.46
C TRP A 651 9.50 -8.71 12.20
N PHE A 652 8.73 -9.51 11.45
CA PHE A 652 9.19 -10.81 10.99
C PHE A 652 10.29 -10.67 9.91
N ASN A 653 11.17 -11.67 9.84
CA ASN A 653 12.26 -11.71 8.87
C ASN A 653 11.73 -11.92 7.44
N ILE A 654 12.35 -11.26 6.45
CA ILE A 654 12.03 -11.43 5.03
C ILE A 654 13.20 -12.04 4.27
N VAL A 655 14.39 -11.45 4.42
CA VAL A 655 15.61 -11.85 3.68
C VAL A 655 16.41 -12.96 4.39
N THR A 656 15.95 -13.41 5.55
CA THR A 656 16.50 -14.57 6.27
C THR A 656 15.39 -15.41 6.90
N PRO A 657 15.63 -16.70 7.20
CA PRO A 657 14.72 -17.54 7.99
C PRO A 657 14.44 -17.02 9.40
#